data_AF-A0A2A2JXU2-F1
#
_entry.id   AF-A0A2A2JXU2-F1
#
_cell.length_a   1.000
_cell.length_b   1.000
_cell.length_c   1.000
_cell.angle_alpha   90.00
_cell.angle_beta   90.00
_cell.angle_gamma   90.00
#
_symmetry.space_group_name_H-M   'P 1'
#
loop_
_entity.id
_entity.type
_entity.pdbx_description
1 polymer ?
#
loop_
_entity_poly.entity_id
_entity_poly.type
_entity_poly.pdbx_seq_one_letter_code
_entity_poly.pdbx_strand_id
1 'polypeptide(L)'
;MFNACSLSVAVADCQAADGKNRVAVCAVLLMVGWDERSGKAPLFRHEALAARQTNWLGDIVLVRPVSFTVMTLVALLLAAMVVSFFFYGSYTRRSTVPGQLVPSSGQLKIHAPQYGVVLERFVEEGQLVEQGARLLLISSERSVDSGPVQAEVSDQLQRQRHSLEEELRKQQQLQVEARLSLDSKLQSLTQELDTLAQQIASQQRLVQLASNAVERYQGLMDKGYISMDQLQQRQAELLGQRRSLQGLVRESTVLKQQLVERQHERAGLAALHGNQLASIGRSLSSVQQALIESEAKRSLVITAPQEGVATSILAEPGQVVDSSRSLMSLVPADANLQAELYAPSKAIGFIRAGDAVLLRYQAYPYQKFGQHHGQVISVSRTTLSAAELANVVGTVPGLGGNGEQIYRIRVGIEQQSVLAYGESRPLQAGMLVEADVLQETRRLYENACMNYIDAITPTLGRRLPLILQTEATECGLACLAMIAGLHGHHTTLMELRRQFSVSLKGITLRQLMQTAQRLDLGTRAVRLELSELNKLKLPCVLHWNFNHFVVLKAVNGQRLTLHDPAQGVRQLSLAQASECFTGVALEVWPEPGFEAQAAKPRLGLTRMLGRVSGLYRGLVQVLLLALALEVFSLVSPFLLQWTLDNVLVTQDRDLLSTLMIGFGLLLLMQQLVSATRAWVMMHMSTLLSVQWRANVFTHLLRLPIQYFEKRHLGDVVSRFGAVDQIQHTLTAAFFSAILDGLMTIATLALMFLYSPLLAMIAVLAMVAYIGVRWAWYGPLRRASEEQIVHAARQQSHFLETLRGIRTLKLFQRQGERRSTWLGLLVAQINAGLRTQKLQLLYTQLNALIFGLENLCTIGFGAALVMDNHFTVGVLMAFVAYKSQFVSRVASLVDHLFDLHMLCLQGERLADIVLQPPEEQRDASQPVNWPAGRMSIEVHNLSYRYSEHEPLVLDGIDLRIAPGESVAITGASGCGKSTLVNVLLGVLPPTSGQIRMAGHELRQLDLESWRGRIGTVMQDDCLFAGSLADNITFFETSPDLEWAMECARMAAIDADIAAMPMGYNTLVGDMGTVLSGGQKQRVLLARALYRRPDILILDEATSHLDVASEQCVNAAVRALDVTRIIVAHRAETIASADRVVRLEAGRVVLDQRVASVSSDLDEAVTP
;
A
#
# COMPACT_ATOMS: atom_id res chain seq x y z
N MET A 1 -0.36 14.55 0.01
CA MET A 1 -1.46 15.55 0.08
C MET A 1 -1.56 16.15 -1.31
N PHE A 2 -2.55 15.75 -2.11
CA PHE A 2 -2.80 16.36 -3.41
C PHE A 2 -4.28 16.70 -3.49
N ASN A 3 -4.55 18.01 -3.47
CA ASN A 3 -5.85 18.58 -3.71
C ASN A 3 -5.88 19.18 -5.12
N ALA A 4 -7.09 19.21 -5.65
CA ALA A 4 -7.48 19.50 -7.02
C ALA A 4 -7.25 20.94 -7.50
N CYS A 5 -7.64 21.16 -8.76
CA CYS A 5 -7.85 22.40 -9.51
C CYS A 5 -6.63 23.03 -10.18
N SER A 6 -6.53 22.89 -11.50
CA SER A 6 -7.04 23.90 -12.43
C SER A 6 -6.73 23.52 -13.88
N LEU A 7 -7.80 23.43 -14.66
CA LEU A 7 -7.79 23.26 -16.11
C LEU A 7 -8.13 24.64 -16.69
N SER A 8 -7.10 25.39 -17.11
CA SER A 8 -7.16 26.63 -17.90
C SER A 8 -5.69 27.03 -18.12
N VAL A 9 -5.11 27.16 -19.31
CA VAL A 9 -5.48 28.00 -20.45
C VAL A 9 -4.57 27.55 -21.62
N ALA A 10 -5.14 27.33 -22.81
CA ALA A 10 -4.43 27.50 -24.09
C ALA A 10 -5.42 27.49 -25.26
N VAL A 11 -6.19 28.57 -25.42
CA VAL A 11 -6.62 29.03 -26.75
C VAL A 11 -6.59 30.55 -26.70
N ALA A 12 -5.49 31.12 -27.20
CA ALA A 12 -5.41 32.50 -27.61
C ALA A 12 -4.63 32.48 -28.94
N ASP A 13 -5.36 32.55 -30.05
CA ASP A 13 -4.94 33.19 -31.29
C ASP A 13 -6.11 33.14 -32.28
N CYS A 14 -6.83 34.25 -32.41
CA CYS A 14 -7.44 34.71 -33.66
C CYS A 14 -8.01 36.12 -33.45
N GLN A 15 -7.24 37.12 -33.86
CA GLN A 15 -7.70 38.49 -34.06
C GLN A 15 -8.46 38.63 -35.40
N ALA A 16 -9.47 39.51 -35.36
CA ALA A 16 -9.98 40.35 -36.44
C ALA A 16 -10.86 39.73 -37.55
N ALA A 17 -12.18 39.99 -37.49
CA ALA A 17 -12.91 40.76 -38.51
C ALA A 17 -14.39 40.98 -38.09
N ASP A 18 -14.88 42.18 -38.36
CA ASP A 18 -16.15 42.81 -38.01
C ASP A 18 -17.44 42.14 -38.54
N GLY A 19 -18.55 42.36 -37.80
CA GLY A 19 -19.77 42.92 -38.41
C GLY A 19 -21.02 42.04 -38.60
N LYS A 20 -21.88 41.98 -37.57
CA LYS A 20 -23.37 41.95 -37.59
C LYS A 20 -24.12 40.95 -38.51
N ASN A 21 -24.76 39.91 -37.94
CA ASN A 21 -26.23 39.79 -37.73
C ASN A 21 -26.70 38.37 -37.27
N ARG A 22 -27.71 38.38 -36.35
CA ARG A 22 -28.66 37.32 -35.90
C ARG A 22 -28.12 36.22 -34.95
N VAL A 23 -28.47 36.21 -33.65
CA VAL A 23 -29.74 35.84 -32.93
C VAL A 23 -29.96 34.32 -32.80
N ALA A 24 -29.90 33.88 -31.52
CA ALA A 24 -30.37 32.63 -30.90
C ALA A 24 -29.79 31.30 -31.39
N VAL A 25 -29.41 30.42 -30.44
CA VAL A 25 -29.94 29.05 -30.29
C VAL A 25 -29.36 28.41 -29.01
N CYS A 26 -30.18 28.43 -27.96
CA CYS A 26 -30.35 27.29 -27.08
C CYS A 26 -31.40 26.40 -27.79
N ALA A 27 -31.18 25.08 -27.81
CA ALA A 27 -31.95 24.05 -28.51
C ALA A 27 -31.72 23.95 -30.04
N VAL A 28 -30.94 22.97 -30.47
CA VAL A 28 -31.42 21.90 -31.38
C VAL A 28 -30.30 20.88 -31.59
N LEU A 29 -30.59 19.67 -31.12
CA LEU A 29 -29.88 18.43 -31.30
C LEU A 29 -30.48 17.70 -32.53
N LEU A 30 -30.68 18.40 -33.65
CA LEU A 30 -31.22 17.84 -34.90
C LEU A 30 -30.45 18.38 -36.11
N MET A 31 -30.16 17.45 -37.02
CA MET A 31 -29.68 17.65 -38.40
C MET A 31 -28.18 17.91 -38.60
N VAL A 32 -27.40 16.84 -38.49
CA VAL A 32 -26.60 16.43 -39.67
C VAL A 32 -27.15 15.08 -40.12
N GLY A 33 -28.28 15.16 -40.81
CA GLY A 33 -28.72 14.13 -41.73
C GLY A 33 -28.32 14.57 -43.13
N TRP A 34 -27.63 13.68 -43.83
CA TRP A 34 -27.59 13.55 -45.28
C TRP A 34 -26.78 14.59 -46.08
N ASP A 35 -25.61 14.16 -46.54
CA ASP A 35 -25.39 14.09 -47.99
C ASP A 35 -25.13 12.63 -48.38
N GLU A 36 -26.24 11.92 -48.60
CA GLU A 36 -26.28 10.58 -49.18
C GLU A 36 -26.37 10.75 -50.71
N ARG A 37 -25.25 11.10 -51.35
CA ARG A 37 -25.11 11.03 -52.81
C ARG A 37 -23.78 10.40 -53.22
N SER A 38 -23.54 9.19 -52.72
CA SER A 38 -22.88 8.17 -53.52
C SER A 38 -23.38 6.80 -53.08
N GLY A 39 -24.12 6.13 -53.95
CA GLY A 39 -24.79 4.85 -53.67
C GLY A 39 -23.81 3.69 -53.53
N LYS A 40 -23.08 3.65 -52.41
CA LYS A 40 -22.37 2.45 -51.94
C LYS A 40 -22.68 2.28 -50.46
N ALA A 41 -23.51 1.29 -50.15
CA ALA A 41 -23.76 0.88 -48.78
C ALA A 41 -22.42 0.59 -48.06
N PRO A 42 -22.14 1.16 -46.89
CA PRO A 42 -20.96 0.81 -46.14
C PRO A 42 -21.07 -0.66 -45.70
N LEU A 43 -20.02 -1.44 -45.95
CA LEU A 43 -19.91 -2.87 -45.62
C LEU A 43 -20.07 -3.17 -44.11
N PHE A 44 -20.13 -2.16 -43.24
CA PHE A 44 -20.28 -2.29 -41.80
C PHE A 44 -21.28 -1.26 -41.24
N ARG A 45 -22.11 -1.68 -40.27
CA ARG A 45 -23.04 -0.81 -39.55
C ARG A 45 -22.31 0.35 -38.88
N HIS A 46 -22.88 1.56 -38.94
CA HIS A 46 -22.33 2.73 -38.29
C HIS A 46 -22.17 2.55 -36.78
N GLU A 47 -23.02 1.74 -36.13
CA GLU A 47 -22.87 1.43 -34.71
C GLU A 47 -21.65 0.54 -34.42
N ALA A 48 -21.25 -0.34 -35.36
CA ALA A 48 -20.04 -1.16 -35.25
C ALA A 48 -18.75 -0.35 -35.42
N LEU A 49 -18.80 0.74 -36.21
CA LEU A 49 -17.71 1.70 -36.32
C LEU A 49 -17.61 2.60 -35.08
N ALA A 50 -18.74 2.94 -34.45
CA ALA A 50 -18.78 3.67 -33.18
C ALA A 50 -18.26 2.83 -32.00
N ALA A 51 -18.57 1.52 -31.95
CA ALA A 51 -18.04 0.59 -30.93
C ALA A 51 -16.52 0.36 -31.02
N ARG A 52 -15.90 0.69 -32.18
CA ARG A 52 -14.45 0.68 -32.36
C ARG A 52 -13.76 1.89 -31.75
N GLN A 53 -14.53 2.90 -31.31
CA GLN A 53 -14.01 4.00 -30.51
C GLN A 53 -13.77 3.48 -29.10
N THR A 54 -12.52 3.13 -28.82
CA THR A 54 -12.04 2.83 -27.48
C THR A 54 -12.48 3.93 -26.53
N ASN A 55 -13.25 3.60 -25.49
CA ASN A 55 -13.46 4.49 -24.35
C ASN A 55 -12.07 4.91 -23.85
N TRP A 56 -11.70 6.16 -24.14
CA TRP A 56 -10.32 6.64 -24.09
C TRP A 56 -9.71 6.56 -22.67
N LEU A 57 -10.58 6.49 -21.66
CA LEU A 57 -10.27 6.19 -20.27
C LEU A 57 -11.24 5.08 -19.82
N GLY A 58 -10.73 3.94 -19.37
CA GLY A 58 -11.56 2.99 -18.60
C GLY A 58 -12.12 3.66 -17.34
N ASP A 59 -13.18 3.12 -16.73
CA ASP A 59 -13.79 3.70 -15.52
C ASP A 59 -12.75 3.84 -14.41
N ILE A 60 -12.19 5.05 -14.26
CA ILE A 60 -11.22 5.34 -13.23
C ILE A 60 -11.99 5.51 -11.93
N VAL A 61 -11.93 4.52 -11.04
CA VAL A 61 -12.23 4.72 -9.63
C VAL A 61 -11.07 5.50 -9.01
N LEU A 62 -10.92 6.77 -9.41
CA LEU A 62 -10.19 7.74 -8.59
C LEU A 62 -10.90 7.66 -7.24
N VAL A 63 -10.17 7.24 -6.20
CA VAL A 63 -10.65 7.39 -4.83
C VAL A 63 -10.90 8.88 -4.68
N ARG A 64 -12.15 9.31 -4.88
CA ARG A 64 -12.54 10.69 -4.63
C ARG A 64 -12.12 10.95 -3.19
N PRO A 65 -11.36 12.02 -2.90
CA PRO A 65 -11.07 12.37 -1.52
C PRO A 65 -12.40 12.40 -0.78
N VAL A 66 -12.44 11.78 0.41
CA VAL A 66 -13.62 11.82 1.27
C VAL A 66 -14.03 13.28 1.34
N SER A 67 -15.27 13.59 0.94
CA SER A 67 -15.67 15.00 0.81
C SER A 67 -15.44 15.68 2.16
N PHE A 68 -14.98 16.93 2.12
CA PHE A 68 -14.77 17.72 3.33
C PHE A 68 -16.01 17.70 4.22
N THR A 69 -17.21 17.66 3.63
CA THR A 69 -18.50 17.53 4.30
C THR A 69 -18.68 16.21 5.07
N VAL A 70 -18.22 15.07 4.54
CA VAL A 70 -18.28 13.79 5.25
C VAL A 70 -17.27 13.78 6.39
N MET A 71 -16.06 14.32 6.18
CA MET A 71 -15.06 14.44 7.25
C MET A 71 -15.53 15.36 8.38
N THR A 72 -16.12 16.52 8.05
CA THR A 72 -16.66 17.43 9.06
C THR A 72 -17.87 16.82 9.76
N LEU A 73 -18.75 16.11 9.06
CA LEU A 73 -19.89 15.43 9.68
C LEU A 73 -19.46 14.30 10.63
N VAL A 74 -18.45 13.50 10.24
CA VAL A 74 -17.87 12.47 11.12
C VAL A 74 -17.17 13.11 12.34
N ALA A 75 -16.41 14.19 12.14
CA ALA A 75 -15.78 14.92 13.24
C ALA A 75 -16.81 15.54 14.19
N LEU A 76 -17.92 16.06 13.66
CA LEU A 76 -19.00 16.65 14.44
C LEU A 76 -19.81 15.58 15.17
N LEU A 77 -20.02 14.40 14.57
CA LEU A 77 -20.59 13.22 15.23
C LEU A 77 -19.69 12.71 16.37
N LEU A 78 -18.38 12.64 16.15
CA LEU A 78 -17.42 12.27 17.20
C LEU A 78 -17.41 13.30 18.33
N ALA A 79 -17.39 14.59 18.01
CA ALA A 79 -17.49 15.66 19.00
C ALA A 79 -18.82 15.57 19.76
N ALA A 80 -19.94 15.34 19.07
CA ALA A 80 -21.25 15.16 19.69
C ALA A 80 -21.29 13.90 20.58
N MET A 81 -20.65 12.80 20.19
CA MET A 81 -20.56 11.57 20.98
C MET A 81 -19.74 11.79 22.26
N VAL A 82 -18.61 12.49 22.17
CA VAL A 82 -17.77 12.84 23.32
C VAL A 82 -18.51 13.80 24.25
N VAL A 83 -19.11 14.86 23.70
CA VAL A 83 -19.93 15.82 24.45
C VAL A 83 -21.10 15.07 25.14
N SER A 84 -21.81 14.21 24.41
CA SER A 84 -22.87 13.35 24.95
C SER A 84 -22.37 12.49 26.11
N PHE A 85 -21.23 11.80 25.97
CA PHE A 85 -20.66 11.00 27.07
C PHE A 85 -20.41 11.82 28.34
N PHE A 86 -19.87 13.04 28.21
CA PHE A 86 -19.67 13.95 29.34
C PHE A 86 -20.98 14.50 29.92
N PHE A 87 -22.03 14.60 29.12
CA PHE A 87 -23.35 15.06 29.57
C PHE A 87 -24.18 13.98 30.29
N TYR A 88 -23.91 12.68 30.08
CA TYR A 88 -24.82 11.61 30.52
C TYR A 88 -24.27 10.60 31.57
N GLY A 89 -23.03 10.69 32.04
CA GLY A 89 -22.53 9.84 33.14
C GLY A 89 -22.98 10.31 34.55
N SER A 90 -23.31 9.39 35.48
CA SER A 90 -23.60 9.76 36.89
C SER A 90 -23.00 8.82 37.94
N TYR A 91 -22.66 9.38 39.12
CA TYR A 91 -21.97 8.77 40.27
C TYR A 91 -22.49 9.41 41.58
N THR A 92 -22.56 8.71 42.72
CA THR A 92 -23.11 9.26 44.00
C THR A 92 -22.27 8.92 45.24
N ARG A 93 -22.12 9.87 46.19
CA ARG A 93 -21.35 9.77 47.45
C ARG A 93 -22.06 10.50 48.62
N ARG A 94 -21.94 10.03 49.88
CA ARG A 94 -22.48 10.68 51.11
C ARG A 94 -21.36 11.29 51.98
N SER A 95 -21.62 12.40 52.70
CA SER A 95 -20.65 13.06 53.61
C SER A 95 -21.30 13.71 54.85
N THR A 96 -20.74 13.46 56.04
CA THR A 96 -21.14 14.01 57.35
C THR A 96 -20.21 15.16 57.79
N VAL A 97 -20.73 16.26 58.35
CA VAL A 97 -19.96 17.50 58.59
C VAL A 97 -20.26 18.15 59.97
N PRO A 98 -19.24 18.57 60.77
CA PRO A 98 -19.42 19.26 62.06
C PRO A 98 -19.62 20.80 61.91
N GLY A 99 -20.19 21.47 62.93
CA GLY A 99 -20.47 22.92 62.94
C GLY A 99 -20.91 23.52 64.29
N GLN A 100 -21.29 24.80 64.30
CA GLN A 100 -21.70 25.56 65.51
C GLN A 100 -22.81 26.61 65.23
N LEU A 101 -23.46 27.16 66.27
CA LEU A 101 -24.48 28.22 66.17
C LEU A 101 -23.94 29.65 66.27
N VAL A 102 -24.33 30.53 65.34
CA VAL A 102 -23.86 31.93 65.23
C VAL A 102 -25.04 32.87 64.87
N PRO A 103 -25.11 34.12 65.36
CA PRO A 103 -26.14 35.09 64.93
C PRO A 103 -26.10 35.41 63.43
N SER A 104 -27.28 35.66 62.85
CA SER A 104 -27.56 35.70 61.42
C SER A 104 -27.02 36.97 60.75
N SER A 105 -26.98 38.08 61.48
CA SER A 105 -26.47 39.36 60.96
C SER A 105 -24.98 39.57 61.19
N GLY A 106 -24.35 38.84 62.14
CA GLY A 106 -22.94 39.01 62.51
C GLY A 106 -22.60 40.40 63.07
N GLN A 107 -21.43 40.54 63.69
CA GLN A 107 -20.85 41.85 63.99
C GLN A 107 -20.17 42.37 62.73
N LEU A 108 -20.56 43.56 62.25
CA LEU A 108 -19.99 44.10 61.03
C LEU A 108 -18.70 44.85 61.37
N LYS A 109 -17.57 44.15 61.23
CA LYS A 109 -16.24 44.73 61.40
C LYS A 109 -15.83 45.45 60.11
N ILE A 110 -15.60 46.75 60.22
CA ILE A 110 -15.12 47.60 59.15
C ILE A 110 -13.61 47.57 59.16
N HIS A 111 -13.03 47.04 58.09
CA HIS A 111 -11.59 46.93 57.88
C HIS A 111 -11.12 47.96 56.85
N ALA A 112 -9.84 48.32 56.88
CA ALA A 112 -9.26 49.11 55.80
C ALA A 112 -9.29 48.25 54.52
N PRO A 113 -9.90 48.70 53.41
CA PRO A 113 -9.90 47.95 52.15
C PRO A 113 -8.52 47.93 51.48
N GLN A 114 -7.62 48.84 51.86
CA GLN A 114 -6.21 48.83 51.48
C GLN A 114 -5.35 49.51 52.55
N TYR A 115 -4.06 49.21 52.57
CA TYR A 115 -3.09 49.85 53.45
C TYR A 115 -3.01 51.35 53.16
N GLY A 116 -3.03 52.17 54.21
CA GLY A 116 -2.95 53.62 54.08
C GLY A 116 -2.94 54.32 55.43
N VAL A 117 -2.82 55.64 55.41
CA VAL A 117 -2.91 56.47 56.61
C VAL A 117 -4.32 57.05 56.69
N VAL A 118 -4.95 56.94 57.87
CA VAL A 118 -6.23 57.60 58.13
C VAL A 118 -5.99 59.11 58.11
N LEU A 119 -6.59 59.80 57.16
CA LEU A 119 -6.45 61.25 57.03
C LEU A 119 -7.45 61.99 57.91
N GLU A 120 -8.71 61.54 57.91
CA GLU A 120 -9.81 62.16 58.66
C GLU A 120 -10.81 61.10 59.13
N ARG A 121 -11.42 61.35 60.30
CA ARG A 121 -12.47 60.52 60.92
C ARG A 121 -13.74 61.35 61.11
N PHE A 122 -14.89 60.77 60.78
CA PHE A 122 -16.17 61.48 60.70
C PHE A 122 -17.24 61.00 61.70
N VAL A 123 -16.94 60.03 62.57
CA VAL A 123 -17.91 59.38 63.48
C VAL A 123 -17.33 59.13 64.89
N GLU A 124 -18.17 59.21 65.92
CA GLU A 124 -17.84 58.98 67.34
C GLU A 124 -18.41 57.65 67.88
N GLU A 125 -17.81 57.12 68.94
CA GLU A 125 -18.18 55.83 69.54
C GLU A 125 -19.51 55.94 70.30
N GLY A 126 -20.42 54.99 70.07
CA GLY A 126 -21.80 55.02 70.57
C GLY A 126 -22.78 55.81 69.70
N GLN A 127 -22.31 56.47 68.63
CA GLN A 127 -23.16 57.18 67.68
C GLN A 127 -23.94 56.19 66.80
N LEU A 128 -25.23 56.44 66.60
CA LEU A 128 -26.05 55.72 65.63
C LEU A 128 -25.72 56.27 64.24
N VAL A 129 -25.26 55.42 63.34
CA VAL A 129 -24.75 55.80 62.02
C VAL A 129 -25.69 55.27 60.96
N GLU A 130 -26.21 56.16 60.12
CA GLU A 130 -27.06 55.79 58.98
C GLU A 130 -26.25 55.20 57.82
N GLN A 131 -26.89 54.33 57.05
CA GLN A 131 -26.30 53.73 55.86
C GLN A 131 -25.84 54.82 54.86
N GLY A 132 -24.58 54.74 54.44
CA GLY A 132 -23.95 55.67 53.49
C GLY A 132 -23.18 56.81 54.16
N ALA A 133 -23.28 56.99 55.48
CA ALA A 133 -22.54 58.02 56.20
C ALA A 133 -21.02 57.80 56.06
N ARG A 134 -20.27 58.89 55.86
CA ARG A 134 -18.80 58.82 55.76
C ARG A 134 -18.23 58.46 57.12
N LEU A 135 -17.35 57.46 57.15
CA LEU A 135 -16.74 56.95 58.36
C LEU A 135 -15.29 57.43 58.48
N LEU A 136 -14.47 57.15 57.46
CA LEU A 136 -13.03 57.41 57.46
C LEU A 136 -12.54 57.76 56.04
N LEU A 137 -11.58 58.67 55.92
CA LEU A 137 -10.86 58.95 54.66
C LEU A 137 -9.44 58.37 54.74
N ILE A 138 -9.04 57.54 53.77
CA ILE A 138 -7.73 56.86 53.76
C ILE A 138 -6.94 57.23 52.50
N SER A 139 -5.66 57.61 52.69
CA SER A 139 -4.70 57.85 51.61
C SER A 139 -3.59 56.80 51.60
N SER A 140 -3.22 56.33 50.41
CA SER A 140 -2.15 55.35 50.23
C SER A 140 -0.77 55.98 49.97
N GLU A 141 -0.61 57.30 50.07
CA GLU A 141 0.59 58.00 49.54
C GLU A 141 1.74 58.23 50.54
N ARG A 142 1.67 57.78 51.79
CA ARG A 142 2.86 57.84 52.67
C ARG A 142 2.99 56.62 53.58
N SER A 143 3.89 55.72 53.21
CA SER A 143 4.69 54.92 54.13
C SER A 143 6.16 54.99 53.68
N VAL A 144 7.03 55.28 54.64
CA VAL A 144 8.46 55.58 54.47
C VAL A 144 9.32 54.31 54.58
N ASP A 145 8.74 53.10 54.70
CA ASP A 145 9.54 51.89 54.96
C ASP A 145 9.21 50.67 54.10
N SER A 146 8.59 50.86 52.94
CA SER A 146 8.45 49.80 51.94
C SER A 146 8.34 50.34 50.51
N GLY A 147 9.47 50.67 49.89
CA GLY A 147 9.62 50.53 48.43
C GLY A 147 10.30 49.19 48.12
N PRO A 148 10.09 48.54 46.95
CA PRO A 148 9.26 48.90 45.81
C PRO A 148 8.43 47.66 45.34
N VAL A 149 7.28 47.30 45.92
CA VAL A 149 6.56 46.12 45.37
C VAL A 149 5.58 46.52 44.28
N GLN A 150 4.78 47.59 44.46
CA GLN A 150 3.86 48.04 43.40
C GLN A 150 4.55 48.85 42.31
N ALA A 151 5.60 49.61 42.64
CA ALA A 151 6.48 50.21 41.64
C ALA A 151 7.21 49.12 40.84
N GLU A 152 7.73 48.07 41.48
CA GLU A 152 8.38 46.95 40.75
C GLU A 152 7.37 46.08 40.01
N VAL A 153 6.14 45.88 40.49
CA VAL A 153 5.10 45.15 39.74
C VAL A 153 4.66 45.94 38.52
N SER A 154 4.45 47.26 38.66
CA SER A 154 4.18 48.14 37.51
C SER A 154 5.39 48.17 36.56
N ASP A 155 6.61 48.25 37.08
CA ASP A 155 7.83 48.25 36.27
C ASP A 155 8.10 46.88 35.63
N GLN A 156 7.79 45.77 36.30
CA GLN A 156 7.88 44.40 35.76
C GLN A 156 6.82 44.17 34.68
N LEU A 157 5.59 44.63 34.87
CA LEU A 157 4.55 44.59 33.84
C LEU A 157 4.89 45.51 32.65
N GLN A 158 5.51 46.67 32.91
CA GLN A 158 6.02 47.56 31.85
C GLN A 158 7.21 46.95 31.11
N ARG A 159 8.18 46.31 31.80
CA ARG A 159 9.30 45.57 31.20
C ARG A 159 8.80 44.37 30.41
N GLN A 160 7.80 43.64 30.90
CA GLN A 160 7.21 42.49 30.21
C GLN A 160 6.41 42.94 28.98
N ARG A 161 5.66 44.05 29.06
CA ARG A 161 5.04 44.69 27.90
C ARG A 161 6.10 45.12 26.88
N HIS A 162 7.15 45.79 27.32
CA HIS A 162 8.23 46.26 26.46
C HIS A 162 8.96 45.09 25.79
N SER A 163 9.20 43.99 26.52
CA SER A 163 9.80 42.77 25.98
C SER A 163 8.90 42.10 24.94
N LEU A 164 7.58 42.03 25.17
CA LEU A 164 6.63 41.50 24.20
C LEU A 164 6.46 42.43 22.98
N GLU A 165 6.52 43.74 23.16
CA GLU A 165 6.53 44.73 22.08
C GLU A 165 7.82 44.62 21.24
N GLU A 166 8.97 44.41 21.87
CA GLU A 166 10.24 44.14 21.20
C GLU A 166 10.22 42.82 20.44
N GLU A 167 9.71 41.74 21.05
CA GLU A 167 9.57 40.45 20.38
C GLU A 167 8.59 40.55 19.21
N LEU A 168 7.49 41.29 19.35
CA LEU A 168 6.56 41.57 18.26
C LEU A 168 7.24 42.34 17.11
N ARG A 169 7.98 43.41 17.43
CA ARG A 169 8.76 44.18 16.43
C ARG A 169 9.82 43.32 15.76
N LYS A 170 10.52 42.48 16.51
CA LYS A 170 11.56 41.57 16.00
C LYS A 170 10.96 40.51 15.08
N GLN A 171 9.83 39.91 15.45
CA GLN A 171 9.12 38.96 14.60
C GLN A 171 8.55 39.62 13.33
N GLN A 172 8.01 40.84 13.45
CA GLN A 172 7.58 41.63 12.28
C GLN A 172 8.76 41.98 11.36
N GLN A 173 9.90 42.35 11.93
CA GLN A 173 11.11 42.66 11.16
C GLN A 173 11.66 41.41 10.46
N LEU A 174 11.74 40.27 11.15
CA LEU A 174 12.14 38.99 10.56
C LEU A 174 11.18 38.57 9.43
N GLN A 175 9.89 38.81 9.58
CA GLN A 175 8.91 38.54 8.52
C GLN A 175 9.15 39.43 7.29
N VAL A 176 9.43 40.72 7.50
CA VAL A 176 9.76 41.66 6.42
C VAL A 176 11.07 41.26 5.74
N GLU A 177 12.12 40.93 6.51
CA GLU A 177 13.41 40.48 5.99
C GLU A 177 13.31 39.15 5.21
N ALA A 178 12.56 38.18 5.72
CA ALA A 178 12.31 36.91 5.03
C ALA A 178 11.56 37.13 3.71
N ARG A 179 10.55 38.01 3.71
CA ARG A 179 9.82 38.40 2.51
C ARG A 179 10.72 39.12 1.50
N LEU A 180 11.53 40.07 1.95
CA LEU A 180 12.47 40.80 1.09
C LEU A 180 13.54 39.87 0.49
N SER A 181 14.04 38.90 1.27
CA SER A 181 14.99 37.88 0.79
C SER A 181 14.37 36.95 -0.26
N LEU A 182 13.12 36.54 -0.08
CA LEU A 182 12.40 35.74 -1.05
C LEU A 182 12.07 36.55 -2.32
N ASP A 183 11.66 37.81 -2.16
CA ASP A 183 11.37 38.72 -3.27
C ASP A 183 12.63 39.00 -4.11
N SER A 184 13.79 39.20 -3.48
CA SER A 184 15.05 39.37 -4.20
C SER A 184 15.51 38.10 -4.93
N LYS A 185 15.34 36.93 -4.32
CA LYS A 185 15.61 35.62 -4.99
C LYS A 185 14.67 35.38 -6.17
N LEU A 186 13.39 35.69 -6.01
CA LEU A 186 12.42 35.62 -7.12
C LEU A 186 12.84 36.56 -8.25
N GLN A 187 13.23 37.79 -7.93
CA GLN A 187 13.69 38.75 -8.94
C GLN A 187 14.94 38.25 -9.67
N SER A 188 15.93 37.68 -8.95
CA SER A 188 17.12 37.06 -9.54
C SER A 188 16.77 35.92 -10.50
N LEU A 189 15.92 34.99 -10.07
CA LEU A 189 15.46 33.87 -10.90
C LEU A 189 14.69 34.33 -12.13
N THR A 190 13.90 35.40 -11.99
CA THR A 190 13.16 35.98 -13.13
C THR A 190 14.13 36.61 -14.13
N GLN A 191 15.17 37.32 -13.64
CA GLN A 191 16.20 37.91 -14.48
C GLN A 191 17.07 36.86 -15.19
N GLU A 192 17.40 35.76 -14.52
CA GLU A 192 18.09 34.60 -15.12
C GLU A 192 17.24 33.89 -16.19
N LEU A 193 15.91 33.83 -15.99
CA LEU A 193 15.01 33.30 -17.00
C LEU A 193 14.92 34.20 -18.24
N ASP A 194 14.96 35.52 -18.06
CA ASP A 194 14.97 36.47 -19.16
C ASP A 194 16.27 36.40 -19.96
N THR A 195 17.43 36.26 -19.30
CA THR A 195 18.72 36.07 -20.00
C THR A 195 18.74 34.75 -20.77
N LEU A 196 18.26 33.66 -20.18
CA LEU A 196 18.11 32.37 -20.88
C LEU A 196 17.12 32.45 -22.04
N ALA A 197 16.02 33.19 -21.91
CA ALA A 197 15.08 33.39 -23.01
C ALA A 197 15.73 34.11 -24.20
N GLN A 198 16.58 35.10 -23.93
CA GLN A 198 17.37 35.78 -24.96
C GLN A 198 18.39 34.84 -25.62
N GLN A 199 19.08 33.99 -24.84
CA GLN A 199 20.00 32.98 -25.35
C GLN A 199 19.31 31.90 -26.19
N ILE A 200 18.12 31.45 -25.77
CA ILE A 200 17.30 30.52 -26.55
C ILE A 200 16.90 31.17 -27.87
N ALA A 201 16.45 32.42 -27.87
CA ALA A 201 16.06 33.13 -29.08
C ALA A 201 17.24 33.40 -30.03
N SER A 202 18.45 33.63 -29.53
CA SER A 202 19.65 33.74 -30.37
C SER A 202 20.07 32.38 -30.93
N GLN A 203 20.02 31.33 -30.11
CA GLN A 203 20.34 29.97 -30.52
C GLN A 203 19.34 29.41 -31.54
N GLN A 204 18.05 29.73 -31.41
CA GLN A 204 17.03 29.42 -32.41
C GLN A 204 17.33 30.06 -33.77
N ARG A 205 17.78 31.32 -33.78
CA ARG A 205 18.23 32.00 -35.01
C ARG A 205 19.44 31.31 -35.63
N LEU A 206 20.42 30.88 -34.83
CA LEU A 206 21.59 30.13 -35.32
C LEU A 206 21.19 28.78 -35.92
N VAL A 207 20.27 28.05 -35.28
CA VAL A 207 19.72 26.79 -35.82
C VAL A 207 19.00 27.03 -37.14
N GLN A 208 18.24 28.13 -37.26
CA GLN A 208 17.52 28.45 -38.48
C GLN A 208 18.48 28.84 -39.63
N LEU A 209 19.53 29.61 -39.33
CA LEU A 209 20.59 29.91 -40.30
C LEU A 209 21.34 28.66 -40.77
N ALA A 210 21.68 27.76 -39.84
CA ALA A 210 22.31 26.48 -40.16
C ALA A 210 21.38 25.58 -40.98
N SER A 211 20.08 25.58 -40.69
CA SER A 211 19.07 24.84 -41.46
C SER A 211 18.98 25.36 -42.90
N ASN A 212 18.89 26.68 -43.07
CA ASN A 212 18.86 27.31 -44.38
C ASN A 212 20.18 27.12 -45.16
N ALA A 213 21.30 26.97 -44.45
CA ALA A 213 22.58 26.63 -45.07
C ALA A 213 22.57 25.19 -45.57
N VAL A 214 22.10 24.23 -44.77
CA VAL A 214 21.94 22.83 -45.19
C VAL A 214 21.03 22.72 -46.42
N GLU A 215 19.88 23.40 -46.44
CA GLU A 215 18.98 23.39 -47.61
C GLU A 215 19.64 23.94 -48.88
N ARG A 216 20.40 25.05 -48.76
CA ARG A 216 21.16 25.60 -49.90
C ARG A 216 22.23 24.63 -50.39
N TYR A 217 22.98 24.02 -49.47
CA TYR A 217 24.03 23.07 -49.83
C TYR A 217 23.42 21.82 -50.47
N GLN A 218 22.26 21.37 -49.99
CA GLN A 218 21.54 20.26 -50.59
C GLN A 218 21.12 20.57 -52.02
N GLY A 219 20.58 21.77 -52.29
CA GLY A 219 20.28 22.22 -53.66
C GLY A 219 21.51 22.43 -54.55
N LEU A 220 22.69 22.73 -53.98
CA LEU A 220 23.96 22.79 -54.74
C LEU A 220 24.52 21.40 -55.04
N MET A 221 24.34 20.45 -54.13
CA MET A 221 24.70 19.05 -54.33
C MET A 221 23.83 18.42 -55.42
N ASP A 222 22.53 18.69 -55.41
CA ASP A 222 21.58 18.19 -56.44
C ASP A 222 21.93 18.69 -57.85
N LYS A 223 22.62 19.83 -57.94
CA LYS A 223 23.15 20.41 -59.19
C LYS A 223 24.59 19.98 -59.51
N GLY A 224 25.21 19.15 -58.66
CA GLY A 224 26.56 18.62 -58.84
C GLY A 224 27.71 19.56 -58.48
N TYR A 225 27.45 20.68 -57.78
CA TYR A 225 28.48 21.70 -57.48
C TYR A 225 29.30 21.43 -56.19
N ILE A 226 28.86 20.54 -55.30
CA ILE A 226 29.56 20.22 -54.04
C ILE A 226 29.51 18.71 -53.74
N SER A 227 30.42 18.21 -52.89
CA SER A 227 30.50 16.80 -52.51
C SER A 227 29.54 16.44 -51.36
N MET A 228 29.16 15.17 -51.27
CA MET A 228 28.29 14.64 -50.19
C MET A 228 28.91 14.84 -48.79
N ASP A 229 30.24 14.79 -48.69
CA ASP A 229 30.96 14.99 -47.44
C ASP A 229 30.78 16.44 -46.90
N GLN A 230 30.81 17.44 -47.80
CA GLN A 230 30.53 18.83 -47.43
C GLN A 230 29.09 19.04 -46.95
N LEU A 231 28.12 18.31 -47.50
CA LEU A 231 26.73 18.34 -47.03
C LEU A 231 26.60 17.68 -45.64
N GLN A 232 27.24 16.53 -45.45
CA GLN A 232 27.26 15.82 -44.15
C GLN A 232 27.89 16.68 -43.05
N GLN A 233 28.97 17.40 -43.36
CA GLN A 233 29.62 18.30 -42.40
C GLN A 233 28.68 19.43 -41.96
N ARG A 234 27.90 20.01 -42.88
CA ARG A 234 26.88 21.03 -42.56
C ARG A 234 25.67 20.46 -41.80
N GLN A 235 25.25 19.23 -42.10
CA GLN A 235 24.22 18.53 -41.34
C GLN A 235 24.67 18.23 -39.90
N ALA A 236 25.93 17.82 -39.71
CA ALA A 236 26.51 17.63 -38.38
C ALA A 236 26.55 18.93 -37.57
N GLU A 237 26.91 20.05 -38.22
CA GLU A 237 26.89 21.38 -37.60
C GLU A 237 25.47 21.78 -37.15
N LEU A 238 24.45 21.58 -38.01
CA LEU A 238 23.03 21.82 -37.65
C LEU A 238 22.59 20.97 -36.46
N LEU A 239 22.97 19.68 -36.42
CA LEU A 239 22.66 18.79 -35.31
C LEU A 239 23.33 19.25 -34.01
N GLY A 240 24.58 19.74 -34.09
CA GLY A 240 25.28 20.39 -32.98
C GLY A 240 24.52 21.60 -32.44
N GLN A 241 24.11 22.52 -33.32
CA GLN A 241 23.36 23.71 -32.93
C GLN A 241 21.98 23.38 -32.29
N ARG A 242 21.29 22.35 -32.80
CA ARG A 242 20.03 21.84 -32.23
C ARG A 242 20.22 21.24 -30.84
N ARG A 243 21.33 20.52 -30.61
CA ARG A 243 21.65 19.95 -29.30
C ARG A 243 21.88 21.04 -28.25
N SER A 244 22.61 22.10 -28.60
CA SER A 244 22.81 23.26 -27.71
C SER A 244 21.49 23.97 -27.37
N LEU A 245 20.59 24.12 -28.36
CA LEU A 245 19.25 24.68 -28.13
C LEU A 245 18.44 23.84 -27.14
N GLN A 246 18.44 22.52 -27.29
CA GLN A 246 17.75 21.61 -26.37
C GLN A 246 18.32 21.68 -24.94
N GLY A 247 19.63 21.91 -24.81
CA GLY A 247 20.29 22.15 -23.52
C GLY A 247 19.72 23.39 -22.82
N LEU A 248 19.72 24.54 -23.50
CA LEU A 248 19.20 25.81 -22.97
C LEU A 248 17.70 25.73 -22.61
N VAL A 249 16.88 25.06 -23.43
CA VAL A 249 15.45 24.87 -23.15
C VAL A 249 15.23 24.03 -21.88
N ARG A 250 16.06 23.00 -21.67
CA ARG A 250 16.01 22.19 -20.46
C ARG A 250 16.37 23.01 -19.21
N GLU A 251 17.43 23.81 -19.30
CA GLU A 251 17.87 24.70 -18.22
C GLU A 251 16.80 25.72 -17.84
N SER A 252 16.16 26.35 -18.84
CA SER A 252 15.02 27.26 -18.62
C SER A 252 13.84 26.55 -17.94
N THR A 253 13.58 25.28 -18.26
CA THR A 253 12.49 24.51 -17.65
C THR A 253 12.76 24.25 -16.16
N VAL A 254 14.01 23.97 -15.79
CA VAL A 254 14.42 23.77 -14.39
C VAL A 254 14.27 25.07 -13.59
N LEU A 255 14.75 26.20 -14.12
CA LEU A 255 14.63 27.51 -13.47
C LEU A 255 13.17 27.96 -13.32
N LYS A 256 12.30 27.68 -14.32
CA LYS A 256 10.86 27.93 -14.21
C LYS A 256 10.21 27.14 -13.08
N GLN A 257 10.62 25.88 -12.90
CA GLN A 257 10.12 25.05 -11.79
C GLN A 257 10.56 25.61 -10.44
N GLN A 258 11.82 26.03 -10.31
CA GLN A 258 12.33 26.68 -9.09
C GLN A 258 11.61 28.01 -8.80
N LEU A 259 11.30 28.81 -9.82
CA LEU A 259 10.53 30.05 -9.67
C LEU A 259 9.12 29.76 -9.09
N VAL A 260 8.41 28.76 -9.63
CA VAL A 260 7.08 28.37 -9.15
C VAL A 260 7.13 27.89 -7.70
N GLU A 261 8.14 27.10 -7.34
CA GLU A 261 8.33 26.64 -5.96
C GLU A 261 8.53 27.81 -4.98
N ARG A 262 9.40 28.77 -5.33
CA ARG A 262 9.64 29.97 -4.51
C ARG A 262 8.45 30.92 -4.47
N GLN A 263 7.65 31.00 -5.53
CA GLN A 263 6.39 31.76 -5.54
C GLN A 263 5.36 31.15 -4.59
N HIS A 264 5.25 29.82 -4.53
CA HIS A 264 4.40 29.15 -3.56
C HIS A 264 4.90 29.34 -2.12
N GLU A 265 6.21 29.29 -1.89
CA GLU A 265 6.80 29.58 -0.57
C GLU A 265 6.48 31.01 -0.11
N ARG A 266 6.58 32.00 -1.02
CA ARG A 266 6.17 33.39 -0.76
C ARG A 266 4.68 33.50 -0.41
N ALA A 267 3.81 32.78 -1.12
CA ALA A 267 2.37 32.79 -0.87
C ALA A 267 1.99 32.16 0.48
N GLY A 268 2.74 31.12 0.92
CA GLY A 268 2.53 30.45 2.20
C GLY A 268 3.05 31.21 3.43
N LEU A 269 4.04 32.10 3.25
CA LEU A 269 4.72 32.81 4.33
C LEU A 269 3.78 33.68 5.17
N ALA A 270 2.74 34.28 4.56
CA ALA A 270 1.74 35.07 5.27
C ALA A 270 0.89 34.25 6.25
N ALA A 271 0.55 33.01 5.90
CA ALA A 271 -0.27 32.13 6.72
C ALA A 271 0.50 31.57 7.93
N LEU A 272 1.80 31.25 7.74
CA LEU A 272 2.66 30.72 8.81
C LEU A 272 2.91 31.74 9.92
N HIS A 273 3.27 32.98 9.56
CA HIS A 273 3.59 34.02 10.55
C HIS A 273 2.36 34.67 11.18
N GLY A 274 1.20 34.68 10.49
CA GLY A 274 -0.04 35.25 11.01
C GLY A 274 -0.50 34.64 12.33
N ASN A 275 -0.34 33.32 12.49
CA ASN A 275 -0.70 32.62 13.74
C ASN A 275 0.22 33.00 14.92
N GLN A 276 1.52 33.21 14.67
CA GLN A 276 2.48 33.59 15.71
C GLN A 276 2.25 35.03 16.17
N LEU A 277 2.05 35.97 15.24
CA LEU A 277 1.74 37.37 15.57
C LEU A 277 0.42 37.50 16.34
N ALA A 278 -0.60 36.72 15.97
CA ALA A 278 -1.88 36.70 16.68
C ALA A 278 -1.77 36.14 18.12
N SER A 279 -0.81 35.26 18.38
CA SER A 279 -0.52 34.78 19.74
C SER A 279 0.12 35.88 20.59
N ILE A 280 1.15 36.55 20.07
CA ILE A 280 1.86 37.63 20.78
C ILE A 280 0.92 38.82 21.03
N GLY A 281 0.09 39.19 20.03
CA GLY A 281 -0.89 40.27 20.16
C GLY A 281 -1.93 40.04 21.25
N ARG A 282 -2.39 38.80 21.43
CA ARG A 282 -3.29 38.44 22.54
C ARG A 282 -2.61 38.59 23.90
N SER A 283 -1.36 38.16 24.02
CA SER A 283 -0.58 38.35 25.26
C SER A 283 -0.37 39.83 25.59
N LEU A 284 -0.07 40.67 24.60
CA LEU A 284 0.14 42.11 24.77
C LEU A 284 -1.14 42.81 25.26
N SER A 285 -2.29 42.47 24.68
CA SER A 285 -3.59 42.96 25.14
C SER A 285 -3.90 42.58 26.59
N SER A 286 -3.52 41.37 27.01
CA SER A 286 -3.73 40.90 28.38
C SER A 286 -2.87 41.66 29.41
N VAL A 287 -1.62 41.99 29.05
CA VAL A 287 -0.71 42.79 29.90
C VAL A 287 -1.15 44.24 29.98
N GLN A 288 -1.67 44.81 28.88
CA GLN A 288 -2.16 46.19 28.84
C GLN A 288 -3.40 46.39 29.73
N GLN A 289 -4.29 45.39 29.77
CA GLN A 289 -5.44 45.39 30.69
C GLN A 289 -4.98 45.38 32.17
N ALA A 290 -3.96 44.60 32.51
CA ALA A 290 -3.41 44.54 33.87
C ALA A 290 -2.73 45.85 34.31
N LEU A 291 -2.15 46.62 33.38
CA LEU A 291 -1.52 47.92 33.69
C LEU A 291 -2.56 49.00 34.04
N ILE A 292 -3.68 49.03 33.30
CA ILE A 292 -4.79 49.99 33.51
C ILE A 292 -5.45 49.77 34.87
N GLU A 293 -5.60 48.51 35.30
CA GLU A 293 -6.15 48.17 36.62
C GLU A 293 -5.27 48.66 37.79
N SER A 294 -3.96 48.85 37.57
CA SER A 294 -3.03 49.31 38.60
C SER A 294 -3.08 50.82 38.85
N GLU A 295 -3.43 51.65 37.86
CA GLU A 295 -3.42 53.12 37.98
C GLU A 295 -4.66 53.70 38.69
N ALA A 296 -5.76 52.95 38.78
CA ALA A 296 -7.05 53.44 39.28
C ALA A 296 -7.20 53.55 40.82
N LYS A 297 -6.17 53.23 41.64
CA LYS A 297 -6.32 52.98 43.11
C LYS A 297 -5.82 54.06 44.09
N ARG A 298 -5.79 55.37 43.75
CA ARG A 298 -5.03 56.39 44.53
C ARG A 298 -5.69 57.12 45.74
N SER A 299 -6.99 57.06 46.01
CA SER A 299 -7.57 57.53 47.30
C SER A 299 -8.95 56.93 47.55
N LEU A 300 -9.32 56.70 48.84
CA LEU A 300 -10.54 55.94 49.15
C LEU A 300 -11.29 56.46 50.39
N VAL A 301 -12.60 56.67 50.25
CA VAL A 301 -13.54 57.05 51.32
C VAL A 301 -14.26 55.79 51.81
N ILE A 302 -14.19 55.49 53.10
CA ILE A 302 -14.96 54.42 53.73
C ILE A 302 -16.29 54.99 54.22
N THR A 303 -17.39 54.36 53.82
CA THR A 303 -18.76 54.71 54.21
C THR A 303 -19.42 53.57 54.99
N ALA A 304 -20.42 53.91 55.81
CA ALA A 304 -21.20 52.95 56.59
C ALA A 304 -22.07 52.11 55.65
N PRO A 305 -21.88 50.78 55.57
CA PRO A 305 -22.60 49.99 54.58
C PRO A 305 -24.05 49.66 54.99
N GLN A 306 -24.43 49.86 56.26
CA GLN A 306 -25.79 49.72 56.79
C GLN A 306 -25.97 50.53 58.08
N GLU A 307 -27.22 50.79 58.47
CA GLU A 307 -27.56 51.50 59.71
C GLU A 307 -27.21 50.65 60.95
N GLY A 308 -26.55 51.26 61.94
CA GLY A 308 -26.16 50.57 63.17
C GLY A 308 -25.38 51.45 64.13
N VAL A 309 -25.18 50.96 65.36
CA VAL A 309 -24.42 51.69 66.38
C VAL A 309 -22.93 51.35 66.28
N ALA A 310 -22.07 52.36 66.22
CA ALA A 310 -20.63 52.19 66.20
C ALA A 310 -20.10 51.88 67.60
N THR A 311 -19.77 50.61 67.91
CA THR A 311 -19.53 50.16 69.29
C THR A 311 -18.05 49.99 69.67
N SER A 312 -17.13 49.96 68.70
CA SER A 312 -15.68 49.88 68.97
C SER A 312 -14.91 50.61 67.87
N ILE A 313 -14.30 51.78 68.12
CA ILE A 313 -13.47 52.50 67.12
C ILE A 313 -11.99 52.38 67.49
N LEU A 314 -11.20 51.73 66.63
CA LEU A 314 -9.81 51.35 66.91
C LEU A 314 -8.76 52.14 66.08
N ALA A 315 -9.19 53.05 65.21
CA ALA A 315 -8.32 53.80 64.30
C ALA A 315 -8.44 55.33 64.49
N GLU A 316 -7.29 56.01 64.64
CA GLU A 316 -7.19 57.46 64.80
C GLU A 316 -6.54 58.18 63.59
N PRO A 317 -6.86 59.47 63.33
CA PRO A 317 -6.20 60.25 62.28
C PRO A 317 -4.67 60.30 62.46
N GLY A 318 -3.93 60.05 61.38
CA GLY A 318 -2.47 59.92 61.38
C GLY A 318 -1.95 58.49 61.64
N GLN A 319 -2.82 57.56 62.04
CA GLN A 319 -2.45 56.17 62.26
C GLN A 319 -2.43 55.39 60.94
N VAL A 320 -1.39 54.57 60.77
CA VAL A 320 -1.28 53.63 59.66
C VAL A 320 -2.25 52.47 59.90
N VAL A 321 -3.09 52.21 58.91
CA VAL A 321 -4.11 51.16 58.95
C VAL A 321 -3.91 50.19 57.81
N ASP A 322 -4.09 48.91 58.10
CA ASP A 322 -3.96 47.81 57.15
C ASP A 322 -5.26 47.00 57.10
N SER A 323 -5.38 46.12 56.11
CA SER A 323 -6.58 45.31 55.90
C SER A 323 -6.74 44.16 56.91
N SER A 324 -5.76 43.93 57.79
CA SER A 324 -5.75 42.81 58.73
C SER A 324 -6.40 43.16 60.07
N ARG A 325 -6.38 44.44 60.46
CA ARG A 325 -6.98 44.94 61.70
C ARG A 325 -8.34 45.58 61.46
N SER A 326 -9.29 45.32 62.36
CA SER A 326 -10.61 45.97 62.34
C SER A 326 -10.45 47.43 62.75
N LEU A 327 -10.94 48.35 61.94
CA LEU A 327 -10.91 49.80 62.22
C LEU A 327 -12.08 50.22 63.11
N MET A 328 -13.26 49.64 62.88
CA MET A 328 -14.41 49.81 63.78
C MET A 328 -15.42 48.66 63.66
N SER A 329 -16.34 48.51 64.62
CA SER A 329 -17.44 47.53 64.56
C SER A 329 -18.81 48.19 64.63
N LEU A 330 -19.75 47.73 63.79
CA LEU A 330 -21.17 48.13 63.76
C LEU A 330 -22.05 46.93 64.09
N VAL A 331 -23.05 47.11 64.96
CA VAL A 331 -24.03 46.06 65.32
C VAL A 331 -25.42 46.45 64.82
N PRO A 332 -26.08 45.62 63.96
CA PRO A 332 -27.46 45.84 63.51
C PRO A 332 -28.48 45.45 64.58
N ALA A 333 -29.61 46.16 64.68
CA ALA A 333 -30.55 46.05 65.81
C ALA A 333 -31.42 44.76 65.85
N ASP A 334 -31.55 43.98 64.76
CA ASP A 334 -32.51 42.85 64.68
C ASP A 334 -31.89 41.54 64.11
N ALA A 335 -31.43 40.58 64.94
CA ALA A 335 -30.72 39.37 64.47
C ALA A 335 -31.20 38.02 65.06
N ASN A 336 -31.41 36.99 64.21
CA ASN A 336 -31.79 35.60 64.55
C ASN A 336 -30.55 34.66 64.60
N LEU A 337 -30.61 33.38 65.04
CA LEU A 337 -29.44 32.45 65.02
C LEU A 337 -29.45 31.50 63.79
N GLN A 338 -28.26 31.13 63.27
CA GLN A 338 -28.05 30.19 62.16
C GLN A 338 -26.92 29.19 62.49
N ALA A 339 -26.88 28.03 61.81
CA ALA A 339 -25.81 27.04 61.99
C ALA A 339 -24.71 27.23 60.94
N GLU A 340 -23.45 27.11 61.36
CA GLU A 340 -22.28 27.23 60.51
C GLU A 340 -21.48 25.91 60.55
N LEU A 341 -21.48 25.16 59.45
CA LEU A 341 -20.82 23.86 59.27
C LEU A 341 -19.47 24.00 58.54
N TYR A 342 -18.56 23.07 58.78
CA TYR A 342 -17.18 23.11 58.31
C TYR A 342 -16.83 21.84 57.51
N ALA A 343 -17.00 21.89 56.18
CA ALA A 343 -16.81 20.75 55.29
C ALA A 343 -15.45 20.77 54.57
N PRO A 344 -14.74 19.64 54.45
CA PRO A 344 -13.50 19.58 53.66
C PRO A 344 -13.79 19.72 52.15
N SER A 345 -12.75 20.13 51.40
CA SER A 345 -12.80 20.34 49.94
C SER A 345 -13.43 19.19 49.13
N LYS A 346 -13.28 17.95 49.59
CA LYS A 346 -13.83 16.75 48.92
C LYS A 346 -15.35 16.64 49.04
N ALA A 347 -15.97 17.26 50.05
CA ALA A 347 -17.41 17.23 50.30
C ALA A 347 -18.12 18.48 49.73
N ILE A 348 -17.45 19.64 49.75
CA ILE A 348 -18.05 20.94 49.39
C ILE A 348 -18.58 21.00 47.94
N GLY A 349 -17.89 20.35 46.99
CA GLY A 349 -18.21 20.45 45.56
C GLY A 349 -19.60 19.91 45.19
N PHE A 350 -20.22 19.15 46.10
CA PHE A 350 -21.51 18.52 45.88
C PHE A 350 -22.64 19.15 46.72
N ILE A 351 -22.32 20.03 47.68
CA ILE A 351 -23.30 20.66 48.57
C ILE A 351 -23.75 21.98 47.96
N ARG A 352 -25.06 22.17 47.78
CA ARG A 352 -25.64 23.39 47.19
C ARG A 352 -26.53 24.11 48.20
N ALA A 353 -26.66 25.42 48.01
CA ALA A 353 -27.71 26.17 48.69
C ALA A 353 -29.08 25.61 48.32
N GLY A 354 -29.91 25.31 49.31
CA GLY A 354 -31.20 24.65 49.17
C GLY A 354 -31.23 23.18 49.61
N ASP A 355 -30.07 22.52 49.75
CA ASP A 355 -30.02 21.12 50.17
C ASP A 355 -30.59 20.92 51.58
N ALA A 356 -31.36 19.85 51.76
CA ALA A 356 -31.88 19.47 53.06
C ALA A 356 -30.76 18.90 53.93
N VAL A 357 -30.62 19.45 55.13
CA VAL A 357 -29.60 19.08 56.11
C VAL A 357 -30.29 18.65 57.39
N LEU A 358 -29.80 17.56 57.95
CA LEU A 358 -30.29 17.04 59.22
C LEU A 358 -29.31 17.43 60.33
N LEU A 359 -29.70 18.38 61.18
CA LEU A 359 -28.91 18.97 62.25
C LEU A 359 -29.14 18.24 63.58
N ARG A 360 -28.07 18.00 64.33
CA ARG A 360 -28.09 17.38 65.66
C ARG A 360 -27.35 18.27 66.64
N TYR A 361 -28.06 18.87 67.60
CA TYR A 361 -27.49 19.81 68.58
C TYR A 361 -26.84 19.07 69.76
N GLN A 362 -25.68 19.55 70.20
CA GLN A 362 -25.01 19.08 71.42
C GLN A 362 -25.21 20.12 72.53
N ALA A 363 -26.19 19.90 73.41
CA ALA A 363 -26.57 20.90 74.41
C ALA A 363 -25.73 20.87 75.71
N TYR A 364 -25.05 19.76 76.05
CA TYR A 364 -24.13 19.62 77.19
C TYR A 364 -23.17 18.44 76.90
N PRO A 365 -21.98 18.35 77.52
CA PRO A 365 -21.07 17.25 77.22
C PRO A 365 -21.76 15.93 77.59
N TYR A 366 -21.90 15.04 76.60
CA TYR A 366 -22.39 13.64 76.70
C TYR A 366 -23.88 13.31 76.44
N GLN A 367 -24.71 14.20 75.87
CA GLN A 367 -26.04 13.76 75.35
C GLN A 367 -26.49 14.54 74.09
N LYS A 368 -26.81 13.81 73.00
CA LYS A 368 -27.29 14.37 71.72
C LYS A 368 -28.83 14.44 71.73
N PHE A 369 -29.41 15.61 71.43
CA PHE A 369 -30.86 15.83 71.41
C PHE A 369 -31.38 16.00 69.98
N GLY A 370 -32.37 15.18 69.61
CA GLY A 370 -33.24 15.39 68.45
C GLY A 370 -32.56 15.37 67.07
N GLN A 371 -33.38 15.18 66.04
CA GLN A 371 -33.00 15.42 64.65
C GLN A 371 -33.83 16.61 64.18
N HIS A 372 -33.17 17.70 63.81
CA HIS A 372 -33.82 18.94 63.42
C HIS A 372 -33.53 19.23 61.95
N HIS A 373 -34.54 19.68 61.21
CA HIS A 373 -34.37 20.04 59.83
C HIS A 373 -33.76 21.43 59.71
N GLY A 374 -32.74 21.51 58.86
CA GLY A 374 -32.14 22.75 58.42
C GLY A 374 -31.98 22.72 56.91
N GLN A 375 -31.87 23.90 56.31
CA GLN A 375 -31.65 24.03 54.88
C GLN A 375 -30.37 24.79 54.64
N VAL A 376 -29.51 24.32 53.72
CA VAL A 376 -28.30 25.07 53.37
C VAL A 376 -28.70 26.43 52.81
N ILE A 377 -28.37 27.52 53.50
CA ILE A 377 -28.59 28.89 53.03
C ILE A 377 -27.50 29.26 52.03
N SER A 378 -26.24 29.03 52.41
CA SER A 378 -25.11 29.38 51.56
C SER A 378 -23.89 28.51 51.82
N VAL A 379 -23.10 28.33 50.77
CA VAL A 379 -21.82 27.60 50.80
C VAL A 379 -20.72 28.59 50.47
N SER A 380 -19.73 28.73 51.36
CA SER A 380 -18.58 29.59 51.14
C SER A 380 -17.77 29.12 49.95
N ARG A 381 -17.47 30.04 49.03
CA ARG A 381 -16.63 29.77 47.86
C ARG A 381 -15.13 29.82 48.18
N THR A 382 -14.77 30.34 49.35
CA THR A 382 -13.40 30.44 49.84
C THR A 382 -13.18 29.49 51.01
N THR A 383 -11.97 28.93 51.08
CA THR A 383 -11.50 28.12 52.19
C THR A 383 -11.24 29.01 53.41
N LEU A 384 -11.48 28.49 54.60
CA LEU A 384 -11.06 29.14 55.84
C LEU A 384 -9.54 29.33 55.83
N SER A 385 -9.12 30.56 56.14
CA SER A 385 -7.69 30.87 56.30
C SER A 385 -7.13 30.20 57.56
N ALA A 386 -5.80 29.99 57.62
CA ALA A 386 -5.16 29.35 58.78
C ALA A 386 -5.44 30.11 60.11
N ALA A 387 -5.57 31.44 60.05
CA ALA A 387 -5.90 32.27 61.21
C ALA A 387 -7.37 32.13 61.65
N GLU A 388 -8.32 32.05 60.71
CA GLU A 388 -9.73 31.79 61.03
C GLU A 388 -9.93 30.36 61.54
N LEU A 389 -9.21 29.40 60.96
CA LEU A 389 -9.20 28.02 61.41
C LEU A 389 -8.68 27.90 62.85
N ALA A 390 -7.60 28.60 63.19
CA ALA A 390 -7.06 28.62 64.56
C ALA A 390 -8.07 29.14 65.60
N ASN A 391 -8.88 30.15 65.24
CA ASN A 391 -9.95 30.66 66.11
C ASN A 391 -11.14 29.69 66.26
N VAL A 392 -11.43 28.87 65.25
CA VAL A 392 -12.53 27.89 65.27
C VAL A 392 -12.13 26.56 65.92
N VAL A 393 -10.88 26.12 65.73
CA VAL A 393 -10.34 24.85 66.26
C VAL A 393 -10.42 24.76 67.79
N GLY A 394 -10.38 25.90 68.49
CA GLY A 394 -10.57 25.95 69.96
C GLY A 394 -12.02 25.72 70.44
N THR A 395 -12.99 25.76 69.53
CA THR A 395 -14.43 25.70 69.85
C THR A 395 -15.13 24.44 69.34
N VAL A 396 -14.69 23.86 68.22
CA VAL A 396 -15.28 22.63 67.64
C VAL A 396 -14.26 21.47 67.65
N PRO A 397 -14.48 20.40 68.43
CA PRO A 397 -13.56 19.26 68.52
C PRO A 397 -13.39 18.51 67.19
N GLY A 398 -12.16 18.10 66.84
CA GLY A 398 -11.88 17.22 65.69
C GLY A 398 -11.59 17.93 64.36
N LEU A 399 -11.60 19.27 64.32
CA LEU A 399 -11.17 20.05 63.16
C LEU A 399 -9.65 20.31 63.22
N GLY A 400 -8.93 20.05 62.12
CA GLY A 400 -7.55 20.55 61.93
C GLY A 400 -6.39 19.53 61.87
N GLY A 401 -6.63 18.22 61.84
CA GLY A 401 -5.55 17.22 61.92
C GLY A 401 -4.64 17.04 60.68
N ASN A 402 -5.11 17.33 59.45
CA ASN A 402 -4.49 16.78 58.23
C ASN A 402 -4.18 17.79 57.10
N GLY A 403 -4.16 19.10 57.37
CA GLY A 403 -3.83 20.11 56.34
C GLY A 403 -4.83 20.20 55.17
N GLU A 404 -6.02 19.60 55.31
CA GLU A 404 -7.09 19.70 54.32
C GLU A 404 -7.76 21.09 54.38
N GLN A 405 -8.08 21.64 53.21
CA GLN A 405 -8.78 22.92 53.08
C GLN A 405 -10.26 22.76 53.46
N ILE A 406 -10.72 23.60 54.39
CA ILE A 406 -12.06 23.52 54.99
C ILE A 406 -12.90 24.71 54.52
N TYR A 407 -14.13 24.43 54.12
CA TYR A 407 -15.10 25.39 53.63
C TYR A 407 -16.25 25.52 54.60
N ARG A 408 -16.80 26.72 54.66
CA ARG A 408 -17.84 27.09 55.60
C ARG A 408 -19.21 27.03 54.93
N ILE A 409 -20.17 26.38 55.55
CA ILE A 409 -21.53 26.22 55.04
C ILE A 409 -22.49 26.80 56.07
N ARG A 410 -23.32 27.77 55.68
CA ARG A 410 -24.38 28.30 56.54
C ARG A 410 -25.68 27.56 56.29
N VAL A 411 -26.30 27.11 57.36
CA VAL A 411 -27.55 26.36 57.37
C VAL A 411 -28.57 27.12 58.21
N GLY A 412 -29.73 27.37 57.60
CA GLY A 412 -30.87 28.00 58.25
C GLY A 412 -31.55 27.01 59.18
N ILE A 413 -31.93 27.51 60.35
CA ILE A 413 -32.56 26.70 61.39
C ILE A 413 -34.03 27.12 61.49
N GLU A 414 -34.93 26.17 61.28
CA GLU A 414 -36.38 26.42 61.24
C GLU A 414 -36.97 26.76 62.61
N GLN A 415 -36.39 26.25 63.70
CA GLN A 415 -36.85 26.50 65.08
C GLN A 415 -35.72 27.01 65.97
N GLN A 416 -35.91 28.19 66.57
CA GLN A 416 -34.92 28.87 67.41
C GLN A 416 -34.94 28.37 68.88
N SER A 417 -35.61 27.25 69.16
CA SER A 417 -35.67 26.62 70.47
C SER A 417 -35.60 25.09 70.35
N VAL A 418 -35.08 24.43 71.38
CA VAL A 418 -34.99 22.96 71.49
C VAL A 418 -35.69 22.52 72.77
N LEU A 419 -36.44 21.42 72.68
CA LEU A 419 -37.11 20.84 73.84
C LEU A 419 -36.10 20.02 74.66
N ALA A 420 -35.68 20.55 75.81
CA ALA A 420 -34.76 19.88 76.72
C ALA A 420 -35.47 19.64 78.06
N TYR A 421 -35.52 18.38 78.51
CA TYR A 421 -36.22 17.97 79.74
C TYR A 421 -37.71 18.34 79.79
N GLY A 422 -38.40 18.36 78.63
CA GLY A 422 -39.83 18.67 78.55
C GLY A 422 -40.17 20.17 78.48
N GLU A 423 -39.18 21.06 78.56
CA GLU A 423 -39.35 22.50 78.42
C GLU A 423 -38.66 23.03 77.15
N SER A 424 -39.32 23.96 76.44
CA SER A 424 -38.75 24.62 75.26
C SER A 424 -37.73 25.65 75.70
N ARG A 425 -36.44 25.38 75.46
CA ARG A 425 -35.34 26.32 75.75
C ARG A 425 -34.84 26.99 74.46
N PRO A 426 -34.57 28.30 74.46
CA PRO A 426 -34.02 28.97 73.29
C PRO A 426 -32.61 28.46 72.98
N LEU A 427 -32.29 28.35 71.68
CA LEU A 427 -30.94 28.07 71.20
C LEU A 427 -30.00 29.20 71.61
N GLN A 428 -28.75 28.87 71.96
CA GLN A 428 -27.74 29.84 72.35
C GLN A 428 -26.61 29.87 71.33
N ALA A 429 -26.06 31.07 71.08
CA ALA A 429 -24.87 31.23 70.25
C ALA A 429 -23.70 30.45 70.87
N GLY A 430 -22.97 29.69 70.04
CA GLY A 430 -21.85 28.84 70.45
C GLY A 430 -22.18 27.36 70.70
N MET A 431 -23.45 26.91 70.62
CA MET A 431 -23.77 25.47 70.70
C MET A 431 -23.21 24.70 69.49
N LEU A 432 -22.68 23.49 69.73
CA LEU A 432 -22.11 22.60 68.71
C LEU A 432 -23.18 21.78 67.98
N VAL A 433 -22.98 21.54 66.68
CA VAL A 433 -23.93 20.87 65.80
C VAL A 433 -23.22 19.90 64.87
N GLU A 434 -23.78 18.70 64.66
CA GLU A 434 -23.38 17.79 63.57
C GLU A 434 -24.46 17.74 62.50
N ALA A 435 -24.06 17.67 61.23
CA ALA A 435 -24.95 17.77 60.10
C ALA A 435 -24.73 16.66 59.06
N ASP A 436 -25.80 15.96 58.72
CA ASP A 436 -25.83 15.04 57.58
C ASP A 436 -26.42 15.76 56.37
N VAL A 437 -25.65 15.86 55.29
CA VAL A 437 -26.12 16.45 54.02
C VAL A 437 -26.63 15.34 53.12
N LEU A 438 -27.94 15.32 52.87
CA LEU A 438 -28.63 14.31 52.08
C LEU A 438 -28.72 14.80 50.63
N GLN A 439 -28.08 14.10 49.69
CA GLN A 439 -28.20 14.40 48.25
C GLN A 439 -29.18 13.43 47.57
N GLU A 440 -30.08 13.97 46.74
CA GLU A 440 -30.98 13.17 45.90
C GLU A 440 -30.23 12.48 44.76
N THR A 441 -30.48 11.18 44.58
CA THR A 441 -30.09 10.40 43.41
C THR A 441 -30.97 10.72 42.21
N ARG A 442 -30.42 10.81 40.99
CA ARG A 442 -31.19 10.66 39.73
C ARG A 442 -30.48 9.78 38.69
N ARG A 443 -31.31 8.97 38.01
CA ARG A 443 -30.96 7.75 37.26
C ARG A 443 -30.43 8.02 35.84
N LEU A 444 -29.50 7.16 35.43
CA LEU A 444 -29.29 6.69 34.05
C LEU A 444 -30.29 5.55 33.79
N TYR A 445 -31.40 5.82 33.07
CA TYR A 445 -32.20 4.86 32.24
C TYR A 445 -33.73 5.14 32.20
N GLU A 446 -34.30 5.11 30.98
CA GLU A 446 -35.49 4.36 30.50
C GLU A 446 -35.65 4.73 29.00
N ASN A 447 -35.34 3.94 27.96
CA ASN A 447 -35.50 2.50 27.70
C ASN A 447 -34.35 1.89 26.88
N ALA A 448 -34.19 0.57 27.00
CA ALA A 448 -33.28 -0.26 26.23
C ALA A 448 -34.04 -1.42 25.57
N CYS A 449 -33.50 -1.82 24.41
CA CYS A 449 -33.70 -3.06 23.68
C CYS A 449 -35.03 -3.23 22.92
N MET A 450 -34.92 -3.22 21.59
CA MET A 450 -35.36 -4.39 20.82
C MET A 450 -34.60 -4.53 19.50
N ASN A 451 -34.30 -5.79 19.19
CA ASN A 451 -33.50 -6.31 18.09
C ASN A 451 -33.98 -5.90 16.71
N TYR A 452 -33.05 -5.84 15.74
CA TYR A 452 -33.22 -6.59 14.50
C TYR A 452 -31.86 -6.90 13.85
N ILE A 453 -31.53 -8.19 13.82
CA ILE A 453 -30.65 -8.81 12.85
C ILE A 453 -31.45 -8.90 11.55
N ASP A 454 -30.92 -8.34 10.46
CA ASP A 454 -31.06 -8.79 9.07
C ASP A 454 -30.27 -7.79 8.19
N ALA A 455 -29.35 -8.13 7.31
CA ALA A 455 -29.14 -9.36 6.59
C ALA A 455 -27.64 -9.57 6.30
N ILE A 456 -27.09 -10.67 6.79
CA ILE A 456 -25.99 -11.35 6.11
C ILE A 456 -26.50 -12.74 5.82
N THR A 457 -27.09 -12.93 4.65
CA THR A 457 -27.26 -14.27 4.10
C THR A 457 -25.89 -14.76 3.62
N PRO A 458 -25.25 -15.76 4.24
CA PRO A 458 -24.38 -16.62 3.48
C PRO A 458 -25.30 -17.39 2.53
N THR A 459 -25.27 -17.04 1.25
CA THR A 459 -25.86 -17.90 0.23
C THR A 459 -25.16 -19.25 0.30
N LEU A 460 -25.80 -20.21 0.98
CA LEU A 460 -25.56 -21.64 0.91
C LEU A 460 -26.01 -22.11 -0.48
N GLY A 461 -25.18 -21.80 -1.47
CA GLY A 461 -25.27 -22.35 -2.81
C GLY A 461 -23.85 -22.67 -3.24
N ARG A 462 -23.66 -23.80 -3.93
CA ARG A 462 -22.39 -24.07 -4.60
C ARG A 462 -22.12 -22.90 -5.54
N ARG A 463 -21.07 -22.11 -5.27
CA ARG A 463 -20.73 -20.93 -6.07
C ARG A 463 -19.89 -21.40 -7.24
N LEU A 464 -20.26 -20.98 -8.46
CA LEU A 464 -19.41 -21.14 -9.64
C LEU A 464 -18.05 -20.47 -9.33
N PRO A 465 -16.94 -21.22 -9.29
CA PRO A 465 -15.62 -20.61 -9.11
C PRO A 465 -15.29 -19.73 -10.32
N LEU A 466 -14.48 -18.70 -10.10
CA LEU A 466 -13.85 -17.96 -11.20
C LEU A 466 -12.42 -18.50 -11.32
N ILE A 467 -12.06 -18.99 -12.49
CA ILE A 467 -10.70 -19.42 -12.81
C ILE A 467 -10.20 -18.54 -13.95
N LEU A 468 -9.14 -17.78 -13.71
CA LEU A 468 -8.56 -16.91 -14.73
C LEU A 468 -7.62 -17.71 -15.63
N GLN A 469 -7.64 -17.43 -16.94
CA GLN A 469 -6.79 -18.09 -17.90
C GLN A 469 -5.33 -17.67 -17.73
N THR A 470 -4.41 -18.64 -17.86
CA THR A 470 -2.97 -18.41 -17.76
C THR A 470 -2.30 -18.23 -19.11
N GLU A 471 -2.70 -19.02 -20.11
CA GLU A 471 -2.30 -18.86 -21.51
C GLU A 471 -3.46 -18.24 -22.32
N ALA A 472 -3.15 -17.55 -23.43
CA ALA A 472 -4.16 -16.86 -24.25
C ALA A 472 -5.19 -17.80 -24.89
N THR A 473 -4.83 -19.06 -25.09
CA THR A 473 -5.62 -20.08 -25.81
C THR A 473 -6.49 -20.94 -24.89
N GLU A 474 -6.47 -20.69 -23.58
CA GLU A 474 -7.07 -21.58 -22.56
C GLU A 474 -8.48 -21.20 -22.10
N CYS A 475 -9.09 -20.17 -22.68
CA CYS A 475 -10.40 -19.68 -22.24
C CYS A 475 -11.46 -20.79 -22.13
N GLY A 476 -11.49 -21.73 -23.08
CA GLY A 476 -12.39 -22.88 -23.05
C GLY A 476 -12.10 -23.86 -21.91
N LEU A 477 -10.83 -24.23 -21.68
CA LEU A 477 -10.45 -25.10 -20.56
C LEU A 477 -10.78 -24.46 -19.21
N ALA A 478 -10.56 -23.15 -19.07
CA ALA A 478 -10.92 -22.40 -17.88
C ALA A 478 -12.44 -22.44 -17.64
N CYS A 479 -13.25 -22.30 -18.71
CA CYS A 479 -14.70 -22.42 -18.62
C CYS A 479 -15.14 -23.81 -18.14
N LEU A 480 -14.56 -24.88 -18.67
CA LEU A 480 -14.85 -26.25 -18.22
C LEU A 480 -14.40 -26.48 -16.78
N ALA A 481 -13.23 -25.98 -16.39
CA ALA A 481 -12.74 -26.05 -15.02
C ALA A 481 -13.71 -25.35 -14.04
N MET A 482 -14.28 -24.21 -14.43
CA MET A 482 -15.26 -23.49 -13.63
C MET A 482 -16.54 -24.32 -13.43
N ILE A 483 -17.06 -24.92 -14.51
CA ILE A 483 -18.28 -25.74 -14.46
C ILE A 483 -18.03 -27.05 -13.69
N ALA A 484 -16.92 -27.75 -13.96
CA ALA A 484 -16.52 -28.95 -13.24
C ALA A 484 -16.36 -28.67 -11.73
N GLY A 485 -15.76 -27.52 -11.38
CA GLY A 485 -15.61 -27.08 -10.00
C GLY A 485 -16.94 -26.77 -9.30
N LEU A 486 -17.97 -26.32 -10.03
CA LEU A 486 -19.32 -26.17 -9.47
C LEU A 486 -19.94 -27.53 -9.11
N HIS A 487 -19.68 -28.56 -9.92
CA HIS A 487 -20.18 -29.91 -9.72
C HIS A 487 -19.37 -30.73 -8.70
N GLY A 488 -18.25 -30.19 -8.19
CA GLY A 488 -17.44 -30.79 -7.13
C GLY A 488 -16.14 -31.42 -7.60
N HIS A 489 -15.79 -31.28 -8.88
CA HIS A 489 -14.49 -31.71 -9.45
C HIS A 489 -13.55 -30.50 -9.52
N HIS A 490 -12.81 -30.25 -8.43
CA HIS A 490 -11.91 -29.10 -8.34
C HIS A 490 -10.57 -29.40 -9.01
N THR A 491 -10.46 -29.06 -10.30
CA THR A 491 -9.22 -29.20 -11.08
C THR A 491 -8.52 -27.87 -11.29
N THR A 492 -7.20 -27.89 -11.46
CA THR A 492 -6.41 -26.71 -11.85
C THR A 492 -6.28 -26.66 -13.37
N LEU A 493 -6.10 -25.46 -13.93
CA LEU A 493 -5.81 -25.30 -15.37
C LEU A 493 -4.58 -26.09 -15.80
N MET A 494 -3.56 -26.18 -14.94
CA MET A 494 -2.35 -26.96 -15.19
C MET A 494 -2.63 -28.46 -15.34
N GLU A 495 -3.47 -29.04 -14.49
CA GLU A 495 -3.82 -30.47 -14.59
C GLU A 495 -4.64 -30.74 -15.86
N LEU A 496 -5.60 -29.87 -16.19
CA LEU A 496 -6.34 -29.95 -17.45
C LEU A 496 -5.42 -29.80 -18.66
N ARG A 497 -4.41 -28.93 -18.61
CA ARG A 497 -3.43 -28.78 -19.69
C ARG A 497 -2.59 -30.04 -19.87
N ARG A 498 -2.20 -30.69 -18.77
CA ARG A 498 -1.44 -31.95 -18.82
C ARG A 498 -2.26 -33.07 -19.44
N GLN A 499 -3.57 -33.09 -19.21
CA GLN A 499 -4.49 -34.08 -19.76
C GLN A 499 -4.95 -33.75 -21.19
N PHE A 500 -5.06 -32.45 -21.52
CA PHE A 500 -5.61 -31.96 -22.79
C PHE A 500 -4.69 -30.88 -23.37
N SER A 501 -3.94 -31.24 -24.42
CA SER A 501 -3.03 -30.31 -25.10
C SER A 501 -3.80 -29.35 -26.02
N VAL A 502 -3.83 -28.07 -25.65
CA VAL A 502 -4.45 -27.01 -26.47
C VAL A 502 -3.44 -26.46 -27.48
N SER A 503 -3.90 -26.21 -28.70
CA SER A 503 -3.10 -25.58 -29.75
C SER A 503 -2.84 -24.10 -29.45
N LEU A 504 -1.74 -23.56 -30.01
CA LEU A 504 -1.49 -22.12 -30.11
C LEU A 504 -2.58 -21.36 -30.88
N LYS A 505 -3.38 -22.07 -31.70
CA LYS A 505 -4.52 -21.50 -32.44
C LYS A 505 -5.81 -21.38 -31.61
N GLY A 506 -5.79 -21.82 -30.35
CA GLY A 506 -6.98 -21.85 -29.48
C GLY A 506 -7.71 -23.19 -29.49
N ILE A 507 -8.82 -23.25 -28.75
CA ILE A 507 -9.69 -24.43 -28.67
C ILE A 507 -10.98 -24.18 -29.47
N THR A 508 -11.37 -25.14 -30.30
CA THR A 508 -12.64 -25.09 -31.03
C THR A 508 -13.80 -25.59 -30.16
N LEU A 509 -15.04 -25.21 -30.48
CA LEU A 509 -16.22 -25.71 -29.76
C LEU A 509 -16.31 -27.24 -29.77
N ARG A 510 -15.96 -27.88 -30.90
CA ARG A 510 -15.93 -29.35 -31.02
C ARG A 510 -14.90 -29.97 -30.07
N GLN A 511 -13.71 -29.40 -29.99
CA GLN A 511 -12.68 -29.85 -29.04
C GLN A 511 -13.14 -29.65 -27.60
N LEU A 512 -13.76 -28.51 -27.30
CA LEU A 512 -14.32 -28.22 -25.97
C LEU A 512 -15.36 -29.28 -25.55
N MET A 513 -16.24 -29.69 -26.46
CA MET A 513 -17.20 -30.78 -26.22
C MET A 513 -16.51 -32.13 -25.97
N GLN A 514 -15.48 -32.47 -26.76
CA GLN A 514 -14.71 -33.70 -26.58
C GLN A 514 -13.95 -33.71 -25.24
N THR A 515 -13.37 -32.59 -24.85
CA THR A 515 -12.70 -32.42 -23.55
C THR A 515 -13.70 -32.57 -22.40
N ALA A 516 -14.89 -31.98 -22.52
CA ALA A 516 -15.94 -32.13 -21.52
C ALA A 516 -16.40 -33.60 -21.39
N GLN A 517 -16.57 -34.32 -22.51
CA GLN A 517 -16.91 -35.74 -22.48
C GLN A 517 -15.83 -36.59 -21.80
N ARG A 518 -14.54 -36.31 -22.04
CA ARG A 518 -13.42 -36.99 -21.34
C ARG A 518 -13.35 -36.66 -19.85
N LEU A 519 -14.04 -35.61 -19.39
CA LEU A 519 -14.23 -35.25 -17.98
C LEU A 519 -15.56 -35.78 -17.42
N ASP A 520 -16.24 -36.69 -18.14
CA ASP A 520 -17.58 -37.21 -17.82
C ASP A 520 -18.65 -36.10 -17.67
N LEU A 521 -18.49 -35.01 -18.44
CA LEU A 521 -19.48 -33.95 -18.58
C LEU A 521 -20.22 -34.10 -19.92
N GLY A 522 -21.53 -34.26 -19.85
CA GLY A 522 -22.43 -34.20 -20.99
C GLY A 522 -22.54 -32.77 -21.52
N THR A 523 -22.57 -32.63 -22.85
CA THR A 523 -22.61 -31.32 -23.50
C THR A 523 -23.66 -31.22 -24.60
N ARG A 524 -24.22 -30.02 -24.78
CA ARG A 524 -25.13 -29.70 -25.89
C ARG A 524 -24.86 -28.30 -26.42
N ALA A 525 -24.41 -28.23 -27.67
CA ALA A 525 -24.26 -26.97 -28.37
C ALA A 525 -25.63 -26.49 -28.89
N VAL A 526 -25.96 -25.23 -28.66
CA VAL A 526 -27.22 -24.60 -29.08
C VAL A 526 -26.91 -23.26 -29.75
N ARG A 527 -27.61 -22.98 -30.85
CA ARG A 527 -27.64 -21.65 -31.47
C ARG A 527 -28.91 -20.95 -31.07
N LEU A 528 -28.82 -19.73 -30.57
CA LEU A 528 -29.97 -18.98 -30.05
C LEU A 528 -29.79 -17.47 -30.17
N GLU A 529 -30.91 -16.75 -30.08
CA GLU A 529 -30.95 -15.29 -29.99
C GLU A 529 -30.79 -14.80 -28.55
N LEU A 530 -30.45 -13.51 -28.40
CA LEU A 530 -30.15 -12.90 -27.10
C LEU A 530 -31.34 -12.94 -26.12
N SER A 531 -32.57 -12.86 -26.65
CA SER A 531 -33.81 -12.93 -25.88
C SER A 531 -34.04 -14.31 -25.25
N GLU A 532 -33.39 -15.34 -25.77
CA GLU A 532 -33.57 -16.72 -25.36
C GLU A 532 -32.51 -17.22 -24.36
N LEU A 533 -31.56 -16.35 -23.96
CA LEU A 533 -30.53 -16.68 -22.97
C LEU A 533 -31.11 -17.12 -21.62
N ASN A 534 -32.33 -16.69 -21.28
CA ASN A 534 -33.05 -17.10 -20.07
C ASN A 534 -33.60 -18.54 -20.13
N LYS A 535 -33.65 -19.16 -21.33
CA LYS A 535 -34.11 -20.55 -21.51
C LYS A 535 -32.99 -21.58 -21.35
N LEU A 536 -31.73 -21.14 -21.28
CA LEU A 536 -30.56 -22.02 -21.17
C LEU A 536 -30.43 -22.64 -19.77
N LYS A 537 -29.91 -23.86 -19.71
CA LYS A 537 -29.50 -24.49 -18.46
C LYS A 537 -28.21 -23.87 -17.96
N LEU A 538 -28.28 -23.15 -16.84
CA LEU A 538 -27.15 -22.44 -16.23
C LEU A 538 -26.41 -23.30 -15.19
N PRO A 539 -25.07 -23.18 -15.06
CA PRO A 539 -24.19 -22.37 -15.89
C PRO A 539 -23.91 -23.02 -17.26
N CYS A 540 -23.74 -22.19 -18.30
CA CYS A 540 -23.40 -22.64 -19.64
C CYS A 540 -22.23 -21.83 -20.21
N VAL A 541 -21.50 -22.37 -21.18
CA VAL A 541 -20.41 -21.65 -21.86
C VAL A 541 -20.99 -20.88 -23.04
N LEU A 542 -20.66 -19.61 -23.20
CA LEU A 542 -20.99 -18.79 -24.37
C LEU A 542 -19.73 -18.56 -25.20
N HIS A 543 -19.89 -18.59 -26.52
CA HIS A 543 -18.84 -18.14 -27.43
C HIS A 543 -18.94 -16.63 -27.65
N TRP A 544 -17.82 -15.94 -27.43
CA TRP A 544 -17.75 -14.51 -27.19
C TRP A 544 -16.71 -13.86 -28.12
N ASN A 545 -17.05 -12.73 -28.77
CA ASN A 545 -16.19 -11.95 -29.66
C ASN A 545 -15.51 -12.74 -30.80
N PHE A 546 -16.05 -13.91 -31.17
CA PHE A 546 -15.47 -14.83 -32.16
C PHE A 546 -14.06 -15.37 -31.85
N ASN A 547 -13.53 -15.12 -30.66
CA ASN A 547 -12.17 -15.50 -30.28
C ASN A 547 -12.04 -15.93 -28.81
N HIS A 548 -13.15 -16.00 -28.06
CA HIS A 548 -13.12 -16.22 -26.62
C HIS A 548 -14.31 -17.05 -26.12
N PHE A 549 -14.16 -17.70 -24.97
CA PHE A 549 -15.24 -18.41 -24.29
C PHE A 549 -15.45 -17.83 -22.90
N VAL A 550 -16.71 -17.66 -22.49
CA VAL A 550 -17.10 -17.14 -21.17
C VAL A 550 -18.18 -18.02 -20.55
N VAL A 551 -18.27 -18.07 -19.22
CA VAL A 551 -19.33 -18.84 -18.55
C VAL A 551 -20.48 -17.90 -18.14
N LEU A 552 -21.67 -18.16 -18.64
CA LEU A 552 -22.89 -17.49 -18.19
C LEU A 552 -23.36 -18.10 -16.88
N LYS A 553 -23.40 -17.29 -15.82
CA LYS A 553 -23.79 -17.72 -14.48
C LYS A 553 -25.26 -17.45 -14.19
N ALA A 554 -25.75 -16.27 -14.53
CA ALA A 554 -27.10 -15.82 -14.20
C ALA A 554 -27.62 -14.80 -15.23
N VAL A 555 -28.93 -14.87 -15.50
CA VAL A 555 -29.67 -13.92 -16.33
C VAL A 555 -30.75 -13.28 -15.46
N ASN A 556 -30.58 -12.01 -15.08
CA ASN A 556 -31.51 -11.27 -14.22
C ASN A 556 -32.15 -10.14 -15.03
N GLY A 557 -33.33 -10.39 -15.61
CA GLY A 557 -34.05 -9.42 -16.44
C GLY A 557 -33.18 -8.90 -17.59
N GLN A 558 -32.80 -7.61 -17.55
CA GLN A 558 -31.94 -6.99 -18.57
C GLN A 558 -30.42 -7.10 -18.31
N ARG A 559 -29.99 -7.82 -17.27
CA ARG A 559 -28.57 -7.96 -16.91
C ARG A 559 -28.10 -9.41 -16.93
N LEU A 560 -26.90 -9.62 -17.46
CA LEU A 560 -26.20 -10.89 -17.54
C LEU A 560 -25.00 -10.89 -16.61
N THR A 561 -24.83 -11.94 -15.82
CA THR A 561 -23.62 -12.16 -15.02
C THR A 561 -22.75 -13.20 -15.70
N LEU A 562 -21.59 -12.78 -16.18
CA LEU A 562 -20.61 -13.61 -16.86
C LEU A 562 -19.39 -13.81 -15.97
N HIS A 563 -18.85 -15.02 -15.97
CA HIS A 563 -17.51 -15.33 -15.50
C HIS A 563 -16.62 -15.42 -16.73
N ASP A 564 -15.83 -14.39 -16.97
CA ASP A 564 -14.90 -14.28 -18.08
C ASP A 564 -13.50 -14.76 -17.63
N PRO A 565 -12.94 -15.83 -18.22
CA PRO A 565 -11.59 -16.31 -17.90
C PRO A 565 -10.50 -15.25 -18.08
N ALA A 566 -10.69 -14.29 -18.99
CA ALA A 566 -9.77 -13.19 -19.17
C ALA A 566 -10.12 -12.05 -18.20
N GLN A 567 -11.36 -11.59 -18.12
CA GLN A 567 -11.69 -10.32 -17.47
C GLN A 567 -12.30 -10.45 -16.07
N GLY A 568 -12.48 -11.67 -15.56
CA GLY A 568 -13.10 -11.93 -14.27
C GLY A 568 -14.62 -11.87 -14.32
N VAL A 569 -15.27 -11.53 -13.20
CA VAL A 569 -16.73 -11.46 -13.15
C VAL A 569 -17.22 -10.15 -13.78
N ARG A 570 -18.06 -10.25 -14.81
CA ARG A 570 -18.65 -9.11 -15.51
C ARG A 570 -20.16 -9.12 -15.35
N GLN A 571 -20.73 -7.94 -15.13
CA GLN A 571 -22.16 -7.70 -15.23
C GLN A 571 -22.41 -6.81 -16.43
N LEU A 572 -23.14 -7.33 -17.42
CA LEU A 572 -23.41 -6.62 -18.68
C LEU A 572 -24.91 -6.44 -18.86
N SER A 573 -25.33 -5.34 -19.48
CA SER A 573 -26.69 -5.23 -19.99
C SER A 573 -26.86 -6.15 -21.21
N LEU A 574 -28.10 -6.54 -21.51
CA LEU A 574 -28.41 -7.27 -22.76
C LEU A 574 -27.90 -6.50 -24.00
N ALA A 575 -28.03 -5.18 -24.02
CA ALA A 575 -27.50 -4.36 -25.12
C ALA A 575 -25.98 -4.55 -25.31
N GLN A 576 -25.21 -4.49 -24.22
CA GLN A 576 -23.75 -4.69 -24.26
C GLN A 576 -23.36 -6.14 -24.62
N ALA A 577 -24.15 -7.12 -24.17
CA ALA A 577 -23.90 -8.52 -24.51
C ALA A 577 -24.20 -8.82 -25.99
N SER A 578 -25.14 -8.11 -26.60
CA SER A 578 -25.46 -8.26 -28.03
C SER A 578 -24.28 -7.98 -28.94
N GLU A 579 -23.38 -7.09 -28.54
CA GLU A 579 -22.19 -6.70 -29.32
C GLU A 579 -21.12 -7.78 -29.32
N CYS A 580 -21.12 -8.65 -28.31
CA CYS A 580 -20.06 -9.63 -28.09
C CYS A 580 -20.53 -11.09 -28.24
N PHE A 581 -21.80 -11.38 -28.00
CA PHE A 581 -22.32 -12.74 -28.07
C PHE A 581 -22.46 -13.19 -29.53
N THR A 582 -21.85 -14.32 -29.87
CA THR A 582 -21.83 -14.82 -31.25
C THR A 582 -23.07 -15.62 -31.65
N GLY A 583 -24.03 -15.82 -30.73
CA GLY A 583 -25.22 -16.64 -30.97
C GLY A 583 -25.06 -18.13 -30.62
N VAL A 584 -23.89 -18.54 -30.12
CA VAL A 584 -23.57 -19.95 -29.81
C VAL A 584 -23.34 -20.13 -28.31
N ALA A 585 -24.07 -21.07 -27.72
CA ALA A 585 -23.92 -21.50 -26.33
C ALA A 585 -23.69 -23.01 -26.22
N LEU A 586 -23.05 -23.45 -25.15
CA LEU A 586 -22.79 -24.82 -24.81
C LEU A 586 -23.33 -25.10 -23.40
N GLU A 587 -24.42 -25.85 -23.33
CA GLU A 587 -24.91 -26.39 -22.06
C GLU A 587 -24.02 -27.55 -21.64
N VAL A 588 -23.70 -27.60 -20.33
CA VAL A 588 -22.81 -28.61 -19.76
C VAL A 588 -23.45 -29.14 -18.47
N TRP A 589 -23.44 -30.45 -18.27
CA TRP A 589 -23.94 -31.10 -17.06
C TRP A 589 -23.15 -32.38 -16.75
N PRO A 590 -23.10 -32.83 -15.48
CA PRO A 590 -22.42 -34.08 -15.14
C PRO A 590 -23.18 -35.29 -15.67
N GLU A 591 -22.47 -36.23 -16.32
CA GLU A 591 -22.99 -37.54 -16.68
C GLU A 591 -22.89 -38.53 -15.49
N PRO A 592 -23.55 -39.71 -15.55
CA PRO A 592 -23.52 -40.68 -14.46
C PRO A 592 -22.11 -41.15 -14.02
N GLY A 593 -21.12 -41.05 -14.91
CA GLY A 593 -19.71 -41.36 -14.61
C GLY A 593 -18.93 -40.24 -13.92
N PHE A 594 -19.53 -39.05 -13.72
CA PHE A 594 -18.83 -37.90 -13.15
C PHE A 594 -18.52 -38.09 -11.67
N GLU A 595 -17.24 -38.28 -11.34
CA GLU A 595 -16.77 -38.35 -9.95
C GLU A 595 -16.36 -36.98 -9.40
N ALA A 596 -16.92 -36.60 -8.25
CA ALA A 596 -16.49 -35.40 -7.54
C ALA A 596 -15.11 -35.63 -6.91
N GLN A 597 -14.06 -35.16 -7.58
CA GLN A 597 -12.69 -35.19 -7.05
C GLN A 597 -12.40 -33.94 -6.23
N ALA A 598 -12.07 -34.13 -4.95
CA ALA A 598 -11.44 -33.09 -4.15
C ALA A 598 -10.11 -32.67 -4.81
N ALA A 599 -9.82 -31.37 -4.85
CA ALA A 599 -8.57 -30.85 -5.40
C ALA A 599 -7.39 -31.64 -4.84
N LYS A 600 -6.55 -32.23 -5.72
CA LYS A 600 -5.34 -32.95 -5.31
C LYS A 600 -4.55 -32.09 -4.32
N PRO A 601 -3.94 -32.70 -3.28
CA PRO A 601 -3.24 -31.95 -2.26
C PRO A 601 -2.17 -31.06 -2.88
N ARG A 602 -2.22 -29.77 -2.52
CA ARG A 602 -1.20 -28.77 -2.84
C ARG A 602 0.16 -29.33 -2.43
N LEU A 603 1.14 -29.24 -3.32
CA LEU A 603 2.45 -29.85 -3.11
C LEU A 603 3.09 -29.36 -1.81
N GLY A 604 3.77 -30.28 -1.13
CA GLY A 604 4.63 -29.94 -0.02
C GLY A 604 5.77 -29.06 -0.49
N LEU A 605 5.94 -27.90 0.18
CA LEU A 605 7.04 -26.96 -0.02
C LEU A 605 8.40 -27.68 -0.09
N THR A 606 8.57 -28.75 0.69
CA THR A 606 9.79 -29.57 0.75
C THR A 606 10.23 -30.18 -0.57
N ARG A 607 9.32 -30.46 -1.52
CA ARG A 607 9.69 -30.92 -2.88
C ARG A 607 10.17 -29.78 -3.79
N MET A 608 9.83 -28.53 -3.47
CA MET A 608 10.26 -27.33 -4.22
C MET A 608 11.66 -26.82 -3.80
N LEU A 609 12.16 -27.24 -2.63
CA LEU A 609 13.36 -26.66 -2.00
C LEU A 609 14.71 -27.21 -2.49
N GLY A 610 14.75 -28.35 -3.18
CA GLY A 610 16.02 -29.05 -3.43
C GLY A 610 16.79 -29.36 -2.13
N ARG A 611 18.07 -29.76 -2.23
CA ARG A 611 18.94 -29.96 -1.06
C ARG A 611 19.60 -28.63 -0.67
N VAL A 612 19.04 -27.92 0.31
CA VAL A 612 19.65 -26.71 0.90
C VAL A 612 20.70 -27.13 1.94
N SER A 613 21.94 -26.64 1.79
CA SER A 613 23.03 -26.91 2.75
C SER A 613 23.10 -25.83 3.83
N GLY A 614 23.42 -26.20 5.07
CA GLY A 614 23.65 -25.25 6.17
C GLY A 614 22.42 -24.70 6.90
N LEU A 615 21.20 -24.98 6.41
CA LEU A 615 19.95 -24.51 7.02
C LEU A 615 19.82 -24.91 8.50
N TYR A 616 20.12 -26.18 8.83
CA TYR A 616 19.95 -26.69 10.19
C TYR A 616 20.82 -25.95 11.23
N ARG A 617 22.08 -25.66 10.89
CA ARG A 617 23.00 -24.95 11.81
C ARG A 617 22.55 -23.52 12.07
N GLY A 618 22.16 -22.81 11.01
CA GLY A 618 21.59 -21.46 11.13
C GLY A 618 20.29 -21.47 11.94
N LEU A 619 19.43 -22.47 11.72
CA LEU A 619 18.16 -22.61 12.43
C LEU A 619 18.35 -22.74 13.95
N VAL A 620 19.27 -23.61 14.37
CA VAL A 620 19.58 -23.82 15.79
C VAL A 620 20.16 -22.55 16.43
N GLN A 621 21.06 -21.83 15.74
CA GLN A 621 21.63 -20.58 16.26
C GLN A 621 20.57 -19.48 16.44
N VAL A 622 19.68 -19.30 15.46
CA VAL A 622 18.59 -18.31 15.55
C VAL A 622 17.62 -18.67 16.66
N LEU A 623 17.28 -19.96 16.81
CA LEU A 623 16.39 -20.43 17.87
C LEU A 623 16.97 -20.18 19.27
N LEU A 624 18.27 -20.45 19.47
CA LEU A 624 18.95 -20.20 20.75
C LEU A 624 19.01 -18.72 21.11
N LEU A 625 19.41 -17.85 20.15
CA LEU A 625 19.44 -16.40 20.37
C LEU A 625 18.05 -15.83 20.64
N ALA A 626 17.03 -16.36 19.95
CA ALA A 626 15.67 -15.94 20.18
C ALA A 626 15.14 -16.39 21.55
N LEU A 627 15.41 -17.63 21.98
CA LEU A 627 15.04 -18.09 23.32
C LEU A 627 15.64 -17.19 24.41
N ALA A 628 16.88 -16.73 24.24
CA ALA A 628 17.51 -15.78 25.16
C ALA A 628 16.78 -14.43 25.21
N LEU A 629 16.35 -13.89 24.06
CA LEU A 629 15.53 -12.66 24.02
C LEU A 629 14.18 -12.83 24.70
N GLU A 630 13.59 -14.01 24.59
CA GLU A 630 12.29 -14.28 25.19
C GLU A 630 12.36 -14.30 26.72
N VAL A 631 13.45 -14.82 27.30
CA VAL A 631 13.69 -14.72 28.75
C VAL A 631 13.76 -13.26 29.19
N PHE A 632 14.51 -12.41 28.50
CA PHE A 632 14.58 -10.97 28.82
C PHE A 632 13.21 -10.29 28.71
N SER A 633 12.43 -10.65 27.68
CA SER A 633 11.10 -10.08 27.47
C SER A 633 10.13 -10.45 28.60
N LEU A 634 10.18 -11.68 29.13
CA LEU A 634 9.34 -12.12 30.27
C LEU A 634 9.71 -11.44 31.59
N VAL A 635 10.98 -11.09 31.78
CA VAL A 635 11.46 -10.42 33.00
C VAL A 635 11.10 -8.93 33.01
N SER A 636 10.97 -8.30 31.83
CA SER A 636 10.78 -6.85 31.72
C SER A 636 9.60 -6.25 32.50
N PRO A 637 8.39 -6.87 32.60
CA PRO A 637 7.28 -6.28 33.35
C PRO A 637 7.48 -6.22 34.86
N PHE A 638 8.38 -7.05 35.42
CA PHE A 638 8.71 -7.01 36.84
C PHE A 638 9.34 -5.67 37.25
N LEU A 639 10.01 -4.97 36.35
CA LEU A 639 10.54 -3.62 36.62
C LEU A 639 9.41 -2.68 37.04
N LEU A 640 8.31 -2.68 36.30
CA LEU A 640 7.16 -1.82 36.58
C LEU A 640 6.46 -2.25 37.87
N GLN A 641 6.31 -3.56 38.10
CA GLN A 641 5.73 -4.09 39.33
C GLN A 641 6.53 -3.69 40.57
N TRP A 642 7.83 -3.99 40.60
CA TRP A 642 8.69 -3.73 41.75
C TRP A 642 8.88 -2.23 42.01
N THR A 643 8.90 -1.42 40.94
CA THR A 643 8.98 0.03 41.08
C THR A 643 7.71 0.59 41.73
N LEU A 644 6.52 0.14 41.29
CA LEU A 644 5.25 0.62 41.85
C LEU A 644 4.99 0.09 43.26
N ASP A 645 5.22 -1.20 43.51
CA ASP A 645 4.84 -1.84 44.76
C ASP A 645 5.88 -1.65 45.88
N ASN A 646 7.19 -1.61 45.56
CA ASN A 646 8.24 -1.52 46.58
C ASN A 646 8.90 -0.14 46.62
N VAL A 647 9.29 0.42 45.47
CA VAL A 647 10.03 1.69 45.44
C VAL A 647 9.14 2.90 45.73
N LEU A 648 7.99 3.04 45.05
CA LEU A 648 7.11 4.19 45.27
C LEU A 648 6.47 4.17 46.67
N VAL A 649 6.15 2.99 47.19
CA VAL A 649 5.55 2.83 48.52
C VAL A 649 6.58 3.08 49.63
N THR A 650 7.81 2.55 49.49
CA THR A 650 8.87 2.66 50.53
C THR A 650 9.72 3.94 50.36
N GLN A 651 9.56 4.67 49.26
CA GLN A 651 10.40 5.82 48.85
C GLN A 651 11.91 5.51 48.79
N ASP A 652 12.28 4.26 48.54
CA ASP A 652 13.67 3.79 48.49
C ASP A 652 14.35 4.16 47.17
N ARG A 653 15.09 5.27 47.19
CA ARG A 653 15.82 5.78 46.01
C ARG A 653 17.02 4.93 45.61
N ASP A 654 17.61 4.20 46.56
CA ASP A 654 18.77 3.36 46.31
C ASP A 654 18.32 2.08 45.56
N LEU A 655 17.20 1.48 45.98
CA LEU A 655 16.56 0.38 45.26
C LEU A 655 16.14 0.80 43.85
N LEU A 656 15.59 2.02 43.68
CA LEU A 656 15.25 2.56 42.36
C LEU A 656 16.47 2.64 41.43
N SER A 657 17.57 3.21 41.92
CA SER A 657 18.81 3.35 41.12
C SER A 657 19.39 1.99 40.73
N THR A 658 19.35 1.01 41.64
CA THR A 658 19.80 -0.37 41.40
C THR A 658 18.94 -1.06 40.34
N LEU A 659 17.61 -0.93 40.43
CA LEU A 659 16.68 -1.45 39.43
C LEU A 659 16.89 -0.81 38.07
N MET A 660 17.08 0.52 38.00
CA MET A 660 17.32 1.21 36.74
C MET A 660 18.63 0.79 36.08
N ILE A 661 19.72 0.62 36.84
CA ILE A 661 21.00 0.13 36.32
C ILE A 661 20.88 -1.32 35.86
N GLY A 662 20.26 -2.19 36.68
CA GLY A 662 20.10 -3.61 36.37
C GLY A 662 19.25 -3.86 35.13
N PHE A 663 18.06 -3.25 35.04
CA PHE A 663 17.21 -3.35 33.87
C PHE A 663 17.74 -2.56 32.67
N GLY A 664 18.50 -1.48 32.89
CA GLY A 664 19.23 -0.77 31.85
C GLY A 664 20.30 -1.65 31.18
N LEU A 665 21.07 -2.40 31.98
CA LEU A 665 22.02 -3.38 31.48
C LEU A 665 21.33 -4.53 30.75
N LEU A 666 20.21 -5.03 31.29
CA LEU A 666 19.39 -6.07 30.67
C LEU A 666 18.84 -5.62 29.31
N LEU A 667 18.40 -4.36 29.20
CA LEU A 667 17.96 -3.77 27.94
C LEU A 667 19.11 -3.68 26.92
N LEU A 668 20.31 -3.25 27.34
CA LEU A 668 21.49 -3.24 26.45
C LEU A 668 21.85 -4.65 25.95
N MET A 669 21.84 -5.64 26.85
CA MET A 669 22.05 -7.06 26.51
C MET A 669 20.99 -7.56 25.53
N GLN A 670 19.72 -7.25 25.76
CA GLN A 670 18.62 -7.60 24.86
C GLN A 670 18.83 -7.00 23.47
N GLN A 671 19.24 -5.73 23.36
CA GLN A 671 19.50 -5.11 22.06
C GLN A 671 20.71 -5.71 21.33
N LEU A 672 21.77 -6.06 22.07
CA LEU A 672 22.92 -6.76 21.50
C LEU A 672 22.53 -8.13 20.92
N VAL A 673 21.83 -8.95 21.71
CA VAL A 673 21.36 -10.29 21.26
C VAL A 673 20.39 -10.15 20.09
N SER A 674 19.52 -9.15 20.10
CA SER A 674 18.58 -8.86 19.01
C SER A 674 19.30 -8.50 17.72
N ALA A 675 20.34 -7.66 17.80
CA ALA A 675 21.19 -7.32 16.66
C ALA A 675 21.95 -8.54 16.11
N THR A 676 22.53 -9.38 16.99
CA THR A 676 23.18 -10.63 16.57
C THR A 676 22.21 -11.57 15.88
N ARG A 677 21.01 -11.77 16.45
CA ARG A 677 19.95 -12.58 15.84
C ARG A 677 19.57 -12.05 14.47
N ALA A 678 19.35 -10.74 14.34
CA ALA A 678 19.01 -10.10 13.07
C ALA A 678 20.11 -10.30 12.02
N TRP A 679 21.39 -10.21 12.41
CA TRP A 679 22.52 -10.44 11.52
C TRP A 679 22.61 -11.91 11.05
N VAL A 680 22.47 -12.87 11.98
CA VAL A 680 22.42 -14.31 11.63
C VAL A 680 21.24 -14.61 10.71
N MET A 681 20.07 -14.04 10.99
CA MET A 681 18.86 -14.18 10.17
C MET A 681 19.06 -13.61 8.76
N MET A 682 19.70 -12.45 8.63
CA MET A 682 20.02 -11.83 7.34
C MET A 682 20.98 -12.68 6.51
N HIS A 683 22.03 -13.22 7.15
CA HIS A 683 23.00 -14.11 6.49
C HIS A 683 22.32 -15.39 5.98
N MET A 684 21.52 -16.03 6.84
CA MET A 684 20.77 -17.24 6.50
C MET A 684 19.75 -16.98 5.38
N SER A 685 18.99 -15.89 5.46
CA SER A 685 18.00 -15.49 4.45
C SER A 685 18.66 -15.27 3.07
N THR A 686 19.80 -14.58 3.05
CA THR A 686 20.56 -14.33 1.81
C THR A 686 21.08 -15.62 1.18
N LEU A 687 21.67 -16.52 1.98
CA LEU A 687 22.17 -17.81 1.48
C LEU A 687 21.04 -18.67 0.92
N LEU A 688 19.91 -18.75 1.62
CA LEU A 688 18.70 -19.44 1.14
C LEU A 688 18.21 -18.83 -0.18
N SER A 689 18.12 -17.50 -0.26
CA SER A 689 17.67 -16.79 -1.46
C SER A 689 18.51 -17.12 -2.68
N VAL A 690 19.84 -17.09 -2.56
CA VAL A 690 20.76 -17.43 -3.66
C VAL A 690 20.62 -18.89 -4.08
N GLN A 691 20.62 -19.83 -3.13
CA GLN A 691 20.48 -21.26 -3.45
C GLN A 691 19.15 -21.59 -4.13
N TRP A 692 18.04 -20.98 -3.69
CA TRP A 692 16.73 -21.22 -4.29
C TRP A 692 16.60 -20.64 -5.69
N ARG A 693 17.02 -19.37 -5.87
CA ARG A 693 17.04 -18.74 -7.19
C ARG A 693 17.90 -19.54 -8.16
N ALA A 694 19.08 -19.99 -7.73
CA ALA A 694 19.96 -20.82 -8.52
C ALA A 694 19.28 -22.15 -8.91
N ASN A 695 18.69 -22.87 -7.94
CA ASN A 695 18.03 -24.15 -8.21
C ASN A 695 16.85 -24.02 -9.19
N VAL A 696 15.98 -23.03 -8.99
CA VAL A 696 14.83 -22.79 -9.88
C VAL A 696 15.31 -22.35 -11.26
N PHE A 697 16.36 -21.50 -11.34
CA PHE A 697 16.94 -21.08 -12.61
C PHE A 697 17.58 -22.26 -13.36
N THR A 698 18.36 -23.10 -12.69
CA THR A 698 18.93 -24.33 -13.26
C THR A 698 17.84 -25.28 -13.75
N HIS A 699 16.74 -25.42 -13.02
CA HIS A 699 15.61 -26.22 -13.46
C HIS A 699 14.88 -25.60 -14.67
N LEU A 700 14.66 -24.28 -14.67
CA LEU A 700 14.07 -23.55 -15.78
C LEU A 700 14.87 -23.76 -17.08
N LEU A 701 16.20 -23.73 -17.01
CA LEU A 701 17.09 -24.00 -18.16
C LEU A 701 17.01 -25.44 -18.68
N ARG A 702 16.52 -26.40 -17.88
CA ARG A 702 16.32 -27.79 -18.27
C ARG A 702 14.93 -28.07 -18.80
N LEU A 703 14.02 -27.08 -18.85
CA LEU A 703 12.67 -27.30 -19.38
C LEU A 703 12.69 -27.41 -20.91
N PRO A 704 11.77 -28.20 -21.51
CA PRO A 704 11.67 -28.35 -22.95
C PRO A 704 11.27 -27.04 -23.64
N ILE A 705 11.75 -26.81 -24.87
CA ILE A 705 11.51 -25.57 -25.65
C ILE A 705 10.02 -25.24 -25.80
N GLN A 706 9.16 -26.26 -25.92
CA GLN A 706 7.70 -26.10 -26.01
C GLN A 706 7.08 -25.34 -24.81
N TYR A 707 7.72 -25.39 -23.64
CA TYR A 707 7.28 -24.62 -22.47
C TYR A 707 7.38 -23.10 -22.74
N PHE A 708 8.47 -22.68 -23.40
CA PHE A 708 8.75 -21.27 -23.70
C PHE A 708 7.96 -20.74 -24.90
N GLU A 709 7.79 -21.53 -25.95
CA GLU A 709 7.04 -21.11 -27.16
C GLU A 709 5.55 -20.82 -26.87
N LYS A 710 4.98 -21.49 -25.87
CA LYS A 710 3.57 -21.31 -25.47
C LYS A 710 3.33 -20.11 -24.55
N ARG A 711 4.39 -19.47 -24.04
CA ARG A 711 4.29 -18.46 -22.97
C ARG A 711 4.93 -17.14 -23.38
N HIS A 712 4.34 -16.05 -22.89
CA HIS A 712 4.99 -14.75 -22.98
C HIS A 712 6.14 -14.64 -21.99
N LEU A 713 7.25 -14.04 -22.42
CA LEU A 713 8.44 -13.86 -21.59
C LEU A 713 8.14 -13.13 -20.26
N GLY A 714 7.24 -12.13 -20.28
CA GLY A 714 6.83 -11.39 -19.09
C GLY A 714 6.12 -12.26 -18.04
N ASP A 715 5.39 -13.29 -18.46
CA ASP A 715 4.72 -14.23 -17.55
C ASP A 715 5.75 -15.16 -16.89
N VAL A 716 6.68 -15.71 -17.66
CA VAL A 716 7.79 -16.55 -17.13
C VAL A 716 8.62 -15.77 -16.11
N VAL A 717 8.99 -14.51 -16.42
CA VAL A 717 9.73 -13.64 -15.49
C VAL A 717 8.92 -13.37 -14.22
N SER A 718 7.61 -13.10 -14.34
CA SER A 718 6.75 -12.84 -13.18
C SER A 718 6.58 -14.07 -12.28
N ARG A 719 6.53 -15.28 -12.85
CA ARG A 719 6.48 -16.55 -12.09
C ARG A 719 7.81 -16.86 -11.43
N PHE A 720 8.94 -16.62 -12.12
CA PHE A 720 10.27 -16.75 -11.52
C PHE A 720 10.44 -15.80 -10.32
N GLY A 721 9.94 -14.57 -10.42
CA GLY A 721 9.94 -13.61 -9.30
C GLY A 721 9.11 -14.06 -8.08
N ALA A 722 8.20 -15.02 -8.21
CA ALA A 722 7.45 -15.57 -7.09
C ALA A 722 8.35 -16.29 -6.07
N VAL A 723 9.54 -16.77 -6.50
CA VAL A 723 10.55 -17.39 -5.63
C VAL A 723 10.94 -16.47 -4.48
N ASP A 724 11.10 -15.17 -4.75
CA ASP A 724 11.53 -14.17 -3.76
C ASP A 724 10.50 -14.00 -2.65
N GLN A 725 9.23 -13.87 -3.06
CA GLN A 725 8.14 -13.68 -2.12
C GLN A 725 7.91 -14.95 -1.29
N ILE A 726 8.02 -16.13 -1.90
CA ILE A 726 7.92 -17.42 -1.20
C ILE A 726 9.04 -17.56 -0.17
N GLN A 727 10.29 -17.31 -0.57
CA GLN A 727 11.46 -17.44 0.30
C GLN A 727 11.40 -16.45 1.46
N HIS A 728 11.15 -15.17 1.19
CA HIS A 728 11.08 -14.14 2.23
C HIS A 728 10.02 -14.49 3.28
N THR A 729 8.80 -14.84 2.84
CA THR A 729 7.70 -15.20 3.74
C THR A 729 8.00 -16.48 4.52
N LEU A 730 8.56 -17.53 3.91
CA LEU A 730 8.87 -18.76 4.64
C LEU A 730 9.96 -18.54 5.69
N THR A 731 11.03 -17.80 5.36
CA THR A 731 12.08 -17.48 6.32
C THR A 731 11.58 -16.56 7.43
N ALA A 732 10.75 -15.55 7.13
CA ALA A 732 10.28 -14.63 8.16
C ALA A 732 9.18 -15.27 9.06
N ALA A 733 8.23 -15.98 8.47
CA ALA A 733 7.04 -16.48 9.16
C ALA A 733 7.32 -17.76 9.97
N PHE A 734 8.11 -18.71 9.46
CA PHE A 734 8.33 -19.99 10.14
C PHE A 734 9.04 -19.81 11.49
N PHE A 735 10.08 -18.99 11.53
CA PHE A 735 10.87 -18.77 12.74
C PHE A 735 10.10 -17.95 13.77
N SER A 736 9.46 -16.87 13.31
CA SER A 736 8.65 -16.01 14.18
C SER A 736 7.48 -16.82 14.77
N ALA A 737 6.83 -17.68 13.98
CA ALA A 737 5.72 -18.52 14.45
C ALA A 737 6.12 -19.49 15.58
N ILE A 738 7.29 -20.15 15.51
CA ILE A 738 7.73 -21.06 16.58
C ILE A 738 7.96 -20.29 17.89
N LEU A 739 8.61 -19.13 17.80
CA LEU A 739 8.95 -18.29 18.94
C LEU A 739 7.73 -17.63 19.56
N ASP A 740 6.88 -17.04 18.73
CA ASP A 740 5.62 -16.44 19.15
C ASP A 740 4.69 -17.50 19.75
N GLY A 741 4.70 -18.73 19.23
CA GLY A 741 3.98 -19.86 19.81
C GLY A 741 4.45 -20.21 21.22
N LEU A 742 5.77 -20.36 21.44
CA LEU A 742 6.35 -20.62 22.76
C LEU A 742 6.00 -19.49 23.75
N MET A 743 6.11 -18.23 23.31
CA MET A 743 5.81 -17.07 24.14
C MET A 743 4.34 -16.90 24.45
N THR A 744 3.48 -17.23 23.49
CA THR A 744 2.03 -17.25 23.69
C THR A 744 1.70 -18.20 24.85
N ILE A 745 2.29 -19.40 24.87
CA ILE A 745 2.06 -20.37 25.96
C ILE A 745 2.61 -19.84 27.29
N ALA A 746 3.83 -19.32 27.31
CA ALA A 746 4.47 -18.82 28.54
C ALA A 746 3.71 -17.62 29.14
N THR A 747 3.37 -16.63 28.32
CA THR A 747 2.62 -15.43 28.76
C THR A 747 1.19 -15.77 29.17
N LEU A 748 0.52 -16.69 28.46
CA LEU A 748 -0.81 -17.16 28.85
C LEU A 748 -0.80 -17.86 30.20
N ALA A 749 0.16 -18.76 30.43
CA ALA A 749 0.31 -19.46 31.71
C ALA A 749 0.54 -18.47 32.86
N LEU A 750 1.39 -17.46 32.63
CA LEU A 750 1.65 -16.42 33.62
C LEU A 750 0.40 -15.56 33.88
N MET A 751 -0.33 -15.16 32.84
CA MET A 751 -1.59 -14.40 32.99
C MET A 751 -2.64 -15.16 33.81
N PHE A 752 -2.80 -16.47 33.58
CA PHE A 752 -3.70 -17.31 34.39
C PHE A 752 -3.24 -17.45 35.84
N LEU A 753 -1.92 -17.47 36.08
CA LEU A 753 -1.36 -17.47 37.44
C LEU A 753 -1.69 -16.17 38.19
N TYR A 754 -1.68 -15.02 37.50
CA TYR A 754 -2.02 -13.73 38.09
C TYR A 754 -3.53 -13.57 38.33
N SER A 755 -4.38 -13.71 37.29
CA SER A 755 -5.84 -13.71 37.44
C SER A 755 -6.54 -14.42 36.27
N PRO A 756 -7.27 -15.52 36.55
CA PRO A 756 -8.05 -16.21 35.54
C PRO A 756 -9.14 -15.34 34.90
N LEU A 757 -9.76 -14.43 35.67
CA LEU A 757 -10.86 -13.60 35.18
C LEU A 757 -10.37 -12.62 34.12
N LEU A 758 -9.27 -11.91 34.38
CA LEU A 758 -8.70 -10.97 33.42
C LEU A 758 -8.08 -11.69 32.22
N ALA A 759 -7.50 -12.88 32.42
CA ALA A 759 -6.97 -13.71 31.33
C ALA A 759 -8.06 -14.15 30.35
N MET A 760 -9.25 -14.52 30.84
CA MET A 760 -10.39 -14.91 29.99
C MET A 760 -10.86 -13.78 29.06
N ILE A 761 -10.80 -12.52 29.50
CA ILE A 761 -11.14 -11.35 28.66
C ILE A 761 -10.19 -11.28 27.45
N ALA A 762 -8.88 -11.44 27.68
CA ALA A 762 -7.87 -11.42 26.62
C ALA A 762 -8.02 -12.60 25.65
N VAL A 763 -8.31 -13.80 26.18
CA VAL A 763 -8.57 -15.01 25.36
C VAL A 763 -9.81 -14.82 24.49
N LEU A 764 -10.91 -14.27 25.03
CA LEU A 764 -12.13 -14.03 24.27
C LEU A 764 -11.91 -13.03 23.12
N ALA A 765 -11.18 -11.95 23.38
CA ALA A 765 -10.80 -10.99 22.35
C ALA A 765 -9.96 -11.64 21.23
N MET A 766 -9.08 -12.57 21.60
CA MET A 766 -8.27 -13.31 20.63
C MET A 766 -9.09 -14.27 19.77
N VAL A 767 -10.07 -14.96 20.36
CA VAL A 767 -11.02 -15.80 19.60
C VAL A 767 -11.81 -14.94 18.61
N ALA A 768 -12.27 -13.76 19.03
CA ALA A 768 -12.95 -12.81 18.14
C ALA A 768 -12.03 -12.35 16.99
N TYR A 769 -10.77 -12.02 17.29
CA TYR A 769 -9.77 -11.65 16.30
C TYR A 769 -9.52 -12.77 15.26
N ILE A 770 -9.34 -14.02 15.71
CA ILE A 770 -9.18 -15.19 14.80
C ILE A 770 -10.41 -15.36 13.90
N GLY A 771 -11.62 -15.21 14.46
CA GLY A 771 -12.86 -15.28 13.70
C GLY A 771 -12.95 -14.21 12.60
N VAL A 772 -12.62 -12.95 12.93
CA VAL A 772 -12.57 -11.85 11.96
C VAL A 772 -11.53 -12.13 10.88
N ARG A 773 -10.33 -12.57 11.26
CA ARG A 773 -9.26 -12.91 10.32
C ARG A 773 -9.69 -14.02 9.34
N TRP A 774 -10.34 -15.08 9.84
CA TRP A 774 -10.83 -16.17 9.00
C TRP A 774 -11.88 -15.70 7.99
N ALA A 775 -12.86 -14.89 8.43
CA ALA A 775 -13.86 -14.31 7.54
C ALA A 775 -13.22 -13.40 6.45
N TRP A 776 -12.13 -12.71 6.79
CA TRP A 776 -11.43 -11.79 5.88
C TRP A 776 -10.56 -12.47 4.82
N TYR A 777 -10.13 -13.72 5.06
CA TYR A 777 -9.21 -14.45 4.18
C TYR A 777 -9.68 -14.50 2.73
N GLY A 778 -10.91 -14.97 2.51
CA GLY A 778 -11.44 -15.22 1.17
C GLY A 778 -11.50 -13.97 0.29
N PRO A 779 -12.12 -12.87 0.78
CA PRO A 779 -12.13 -11.58 0.07
C PRO A 779 -10.72 -11.07 -0.26
N LEU A 780 -9.80 -11.10 0.70
CA LEU A 780 -8.44 -10.59 0.52
C LEU A 780 -7.63 -11.43 -0.49
N ARG A 781 -7.74 -12.76 -0.42
CA ARG A 781 -7.11 -13.68 -1.38
C ARG A 781 -7.53 -13.38 -2.81
N ARG A 782 -8.84 -13.22 -3.06
CA ARG A 782 -9.37 -12.94 -4.41
C ARG A 782 -8.92 -11.57 -4.93
N ALA A 783 -8.90 -10.55 -4.07
CA ALA A 783 -8.43 -9.22 -4.45
C ALA A 783 -6.92 -9.21 -4.79
N SER A 784 -6.12 -9.94 -4.02
CA SER A 784 -4.68 -10.12 -4.28
C SER A 784 -4.42 -10.85 -5.60
N GLU A 785 -5.17 -11.90 -5.88
CA GLU A 785 -5.10 -12.65 -7.15
C GLU A 785 -5.44 -11.76 -8.36
N GLU A 786 -6.52 -10.97 -8.27
CA GLU A 786 -6.91 -9.98 -9.28
C GLU A 786 -5.79 -8.94 -9.52
N GLN A 787 -5.18 -8.42 -8.46
CA GLN A 787 -4.07 -7.47 -8.55
C GLN A 787 -2.85 -8.04 -9.29
N ILE A 788 -2.48 -9.30 -9.00
CA ILE A 788 -1.33 -9.97 -9.66
C ILE A 788 -1.58 -10.12 -11.16
N VAL A 789 -2.78 -10.54 -11.56
CA VAL A 789 -3.13 -10.74 -12.98
C VAL A 789 -3.10 -9.42 -13.75
N HIS A 790 -3.67 -8.35 -13.19
CA HIS A 790 -3.62 -7.04 -13.85
C HIS A 790 -2.19 -6.48 -13.95
N ALA A 791 -1.35 -6.70 -12.94
CA ALA A 791 0.07 -6.33 -12.99
C ALA A 791 0.82 -7.10 -14.10
N ALA A 792 0.61 -8.41 -14.24
CA ALA A 792 1.26 -9.22 -15.28
C ALA A 792 0.87 -8.78 -16.70
N ARG A 793 -0.39 -8.38 -16.92
CA ARG A 793 -0.87 -7.85 -18.22
C ARG A 793 -0.26 -6.50 -18.56
N GLN A 794 -0.22 -5.59 -17.59
CA GLN A 794 0.40 -4.29 -17.77
C GLN A 794 1.90 -4.43 -18.10
N GLN A 795 2.61 -5.32 -17.40
CA GLN A 795 4.03 -5.59 -17.64
C GLN A 795 4.28 -6.21 -19.03
N SER A 796 3.44 -7.19 -19.43
CA SER A 796 3.53 -7.81 -20.76
C SER A 796 3.32 -6.79 -21.89
N HIS A 797 2.28 -5.94 -21.78
CA HIS A 797 2.02 -4.88 -22.76
C HIS A 797 3.17 -3.86 -22.83
N PHE A 798 3.79 -3.57 -21.68
CA PHE A 798 4.97 -2.69 -21.61
C PHE A 798 6.17 -3.29 -22.36
N LEU A 799 6.52 -4.56 -22.11
CA LEU A 799 7.62 -5.25 -22.80
C LEU A 799 7.39 -5.36 -24.31
N GLU A 800 6.17 -5.69 -24.73
CA GLU A 800 5.79 -5.74 -26.16
C GLU A 800 5.93 -4.36 -26.82
N THR A 801 5.54 -3.30 -26.11
CA THR A 801 5.69 -1.91 -26.59
C THR A 801 7.15 -1.52 -26.79
N LEU A 802 8.04 -1.94 -25.88
CA LEU A 802 9.48 -1.68 -26.01
C LEU A 802 10.10 -2.45 -27.20
N ARG A 803 9.76 -3.73 -27.36
CA ARG A 803 10.22 -4.52 -28.52
C ARG A 803 9.74 -3.94 -29.85
N GLY A 804 8.50 -3.48 -29.91
CA GLY A 804 7.88 -2.87 -31.10
C GLY A 804 8.11 -1.37 -31.25
N ILE A 805 9.02 -0.74 -30.49
CA ILE A 805 9.09 0.72 -30.39
C ILE A 805 9.39 1.41 -31.72
N ARG A 806 10.24 0.80 -32.56
CA ARG A 806 10.58 1.30 -33.90
C ARG A 806 9.33 1.37 -34.77
N THR A 807 8.59 0.26 -34.86
CA THR A 807 7.32 0.16 -35.58
C THR A 807 6.33 1.20 -35.07
N LEU A 808 6.16 1.28 -33.75
CA LEU A 808 5.25 2.25 -33.14
C LEU A 808 5.61 3.71 -33.47
N LYS A 809 6.91 4.03 -33.54
CA LYS A 809 7.41 5.34 -33.93
C LYS A 809 7.18 5.65 -35.41
N LEU A 810 7.46 4.70 -36.30
CA LEU A 810 7.26 4.84 -37.75
C LEU A 810 5.78 5.03 -38.11
N PHE A 811 4.89 4.27 -37.48
CA PHE A 811 3.44 4.37 -37.71
C PHE A 811 2.76 5.46 -36.87
N GLN A 812 3.50 6.20 -36.04
CA GLN A 812 3.00 7.32 -35.21
C GLN A 812 1.80 6.97 -34.30
N ARG A 813 1.70 5.73 -33.86
CA ARG A 813 0.60 5.25 -32.98
C ARG A 813 0.93 5.31 -31.50
N GLN A 814 1.88 6.16 -31.08
CA GLN A 814 2.31 6.23 -29.67
C GLN A 814 1.16 6.67 -28.74
N GLY A 815 0.27 7.53 -29.22
CA GLY A 815 -0.91 7.99 -28.46
C GLY A 815 -1.87 6.86 -28.08
N GLU A 816 -2.23 6.01 -29.05
CA GLU A 816 -3.12 4.85 -28.83
C GLU A 816 -2.49 3.76 -27.96
N ARG A 817 -1.18 3.52 -28.16
CA ARG A 817 -0.45 2.56 -27.32
C ARG A 817 -0.33 3.05 -25.88
N ARG A 818 -0.11 4.37 -25.69
CA ARG A 818 -0.11 5.01 -24.38
C ARG A 818 -1.48 4.94 -23.71
N SER A 819 -2.58 5.21 -24.40
CA SER A 819 -3.92 5.14 -23.80
C SER A 819 -4.28 3.72 -23.37
N THR A 820 -3.96 2.71 -24.18
CA THR A 820 -4.15 1.29 -23.82
C THR A 820 -3.35 0.92 -22.58
N TRP A 821 -2.08 1.31 -22.54
CA TRP A 821 -1.23 1.08 -21.37
C TRP A 821 -1.74 1.80 -20.11
N LEU A 822 -2.21 3.05 -20.23
CA LEU A 822 -2.83 3.79 -19.13
C LEU A 822 -4.10 3.08 -18.62
N GLY A 823 -4.92 2.51 -19.50
CA GLY A 823 -6.09 1.71 -19.11
C GLY A 823 -5.70 0.46 -18.29
N LEU A 824 -4.67 -0.26 -18.73
CA LEU A 824 -4.13 -1.41 -17.99
C LEU A 824 -3.52 -1.01 -16.64
N LEU A 825 -2.81 0.13 -16.60
CA LEU A 825 -2.25 0.68 -15.37
C LEU A 825 -3.35 1.06 -14.37
N VAL A 826 -4.40 1.73 -14.83
CA VAL A 826 -5.56 2.07 -13.99
C VAL A 826 -6.22 0.81 -13.44
N ALA A 827 -6.40 -0.23 -14.26
CA ALA A 827 -6.96 -1.51 -13.81
C ALA A 827 -6.10 -2.15 -12.72
N GLN A 828 -4.78 -2.17 -12.88
CA GLN A 828 -3.83 -2.64 -11.87
C GLN A 828 -3.92 -1.83 -10.56
N ILE A 829 -3.96 -0.50 -10.66
CA ILE A 829 -4.07 0.38 -9.50
C ILE A 829 -5.41 0.17 -8.78
N ASN A 830 -6.53 0.06 -9.51
CA ASN A 830 -7.86 -0.18 -8.94
C ASN A 830 -7.93 -1.52 -8.20
N ALA A 831 -7.34 -2.57 -8.76
CA ALA A 831 -7.21 -3.86 -8.09
C ALA A 831 -6.37 -3.75 -6.80
N GLY A 832 -5.24 -3.02 -6.85
CA GLY A 832 -4.43 -2.73 -5.67
C GLY A 832 -5.17 -1.92 -4.59
N LEU A 833 -5.93 -0.89 -4.99
CA LEU A 833 -6.75 -0.08 -4.08
C LEU A 833 -7.85 -0.91 -3.40
N ARG A 834 -8.41 -1.91 -4.08
CA ARG A 834 -9.36 -2.86 -3.48
C ARG A 834 -8.69 -3.66 -2.36
N THR A 835 -7.49 -4.18 -2.60
CA THR A 835 -6.68 -4.87 -1.59
C THR A 835 -6.38 -3.95 -0.40
N GLN A 836 -5.96 -2.71 -0.65
CA GLN A 836 -5.65 -1.72 0.39
C GLN A 836 -6.90 -1.33 1.21
N LYS A 837 -8.06 -1.12 0.58
CA LYS A 837 -9.31 -0.84 1.29
C LYS A 837 -9.72 -1.99 2.22
N LEU A 838 -9.58 -3.23 1.75
CA LEU A 838 -9.84 -4.41 2.57
C LEU A 838 -8.86 -4.49 3.75
N GLN A 839 -7.58 -4.19 3.54
CA GLN A 839 -6.59 -4.14 4.62
C GLN A 839 -6.91 -3.02 5.63
N LEU A 840 -7.27 -1.84 5.17
CA LEU A 840 -7.62 -0.70 6.04
C LEU A 840 -8.85 -1.01 6.90
N LEU A 841 -9.90 -1.56 6.30
CA LEU A 841 -11.10 -1.94 7.08
C LEU A 841 -10.76 -3.02 8.12
N TYR A 842 -9.91 -3.99 7.76
CA TYR A 842 -9.41 -4.99 8.69
C TYR A 842 -8.60 -4.40 9.85
N THR A 843 -7.67 -3.48 9.59
CA THR A 843 -6.87 -2.84 10.65
C THR A 843 -7.74 -2.04 11.61
N GLN A 844 -8.76 -1.34 11.12
CA GLN A 844 -9.67 -0.58 11.98
C GLN A 844 -10.55 -1.48 12.84
N LEU A 845 -11.07 -2.58 12.30
CA LEU A 845 -11.86 -3.55 13.08
C LEU A 845 -11.03 -4.17 14.21
N ASN A 846 -9.77 -4.51 13.94
CA ASN A 846 -8.88 -5.05 14.97
C ASN A 846 -8.53 -4.02 16.05
N ALA A 847 -8.31 -2.76 15.65
CA ALA A 847 -8.05 -1.69 16.61
C ALA A 847 -9.22 -1.51 17.59
N LEU A 848 -10.47 -1.68 17.12
CA LEU A 848 -11.65 -1.67 18.00
C LEU A 848 -11.69 -2.86 18.95
N ILE A 849 -11.38 -4.08 18.47
CA ILE A 849 -11.36 -5.29 19.31
C ILE A 849 -10.34 -5.12 20.45
N PHE A 850 -9.11 -4.76 20.13
CA PHE A 850 -8.05 -4.59 21.14
C PHE A 850 -8.26 -3.35 22.01
N GLY A 851 -8.87 -2.29 21.48
CA GLY A 851 -9.26 -1.11 22.27
C GLY A 851 -10.31 -1.45 23.33
N LEU A 852 -11.35 -2.20 22.96
CA LEU A 852 -12.39 -2.66 23.89
C LEU A 852 -11.85 -3.66 24.92
N GLU A 853 -11.01 -4.60 24.48
CA GLU A 853 -10.33 -5.54 25.37
C GLU A 853 -9.49 -4.80 26.41
N ASN A 854 -8.70 -3.82 25.99
CA ASN A 854 -7.88 -3.03 26.91
C ASN A 854 -8.71 -2.22 27.91
N LEU A 855 -9.81 -1.61 27.45
CA LEU A 855 -10.72 -0.88 28.31
C LEU A 855 -11.36 -1.81 29.37
N CYS A 856 -11.79 -3.00 28.96
CA CYS A 856 -12.36 -3.99 29.88
C CYS A 856 -11.31 -4.45 30.91
N THR A 857 -10.09 -4.79 30.48
CA THR A 857 -9.03 -5.22 31.41
C THR A 857 -8.72 -4.15 32.45
N ILE A 858 -8.56 -2.89 32.04
CA ILE A 858 -8.26 -1.80 32.98
C ILE A 858 -9.45 -1.58 33.93
N GLY A 859 -10.69 -1.60 33.42
CA GLY A 859 -11.89 -1.42 34.23
C GLY A 859 -12.06 -2.49 35.30
N PHE A 860 -12.04 -3.78 34.92
CA PHE A 860 -12.15 -4.89 35.86
C PHE A 860 -10.91 -5.04 36.75
N GLY A 861 -9.72 -4.75 36.22
CA GLY A 861 -8.48 -4.76 36.97
C GLY A 861 -8.44 -3.69 38.06
N ALA A 862 -8.91 -2.48 37.77
CA ALA A 862 -9.04 -1.42 38.77
C ALA A 862 -10.05 -1.77 39.87
N ALA A 863 -11.16 -2.45 39.52
CA ALA A 863 -12.10 -2.97 40.52
C ALA A 863 -11.44 -3.97 41.48
N LEU A 864 -10.67 -4.93 40.95
CA LEU A 864 -9.91 -5.89 41.76
C LEU A 864 -8.87 -5.22 42.68
N VAL A 865 -8.28 -4.11 42.25
CA VAL A 865 -7.38 -3.29 43.08
C VAL A 865 -8.14 -2.56 44.18
N MET A 866 -9.31 -1.97 43.88
CA MET A 866 -10.16 -1.32 44.89
C MET A 866 -10.68 -2.31 45.94
N ASP A 867 -10.93 -3.55 45.54
CA ASP A 867 -11.33 -4.65 46.43
C ASP A 867 -10.14 -5.25 47.22
N ASN A 868 -8.94 -4.67 47.14
CA ASN A 868 -7.69 -5.11 47.77
C ASN A 868 -7.23 -6.54 47.40
N HIS A 869 -7.73 -7.11 46.30
CA HIS A 869 -7.25 -8.41 45.80
C HIS A 869 -5.95 -8.25 45.00
N PHE A 870 -5.74 -7.08 44.36
CA PHE A 870 -4.61 -6.77 43.49
C PHE A 870 -3.86 -5.53 43.97
N THR A 871 -2.52 -5.51 43.81
CA THR A 871 -1.75 -4.27 43.92
C THR A 871 -1.75 -3.50 42.60
N VAL A 872 -1.43 -2.20 42.66
CA VAL A 872 -1.30 -1.38 41.46
C VAL A 872 -0.17 -1.91 40.56
N GLY A 873 0.96 -2.35 41.13
CA GLY A 873 2.06 -2.94 40.37
C GLY A 873 1.67 -4.26 39.70
N VAL A 874 0.92 -5.13 40.37
CA VAL A 874 0.42 -6.39 39.79
C VAL A 874 -0.52 -6.13 38.61
N LEU A 875 -1.42 -5.15 38.71
CA LEU A 875 -2.29 -4.78 37.59
C LEU A 875 -1.47 -4.28 36.38
N MET A 876 -0.45 -3.45 36.62
CA MET A 876 0.39 -2.94 35.55
C MET A 876 1.25 -4.03 34.91
N ALA A 877 1.77 -4.98 35.69
CA ALA A 877 2.45 -6.16 35.18
C ALA A 877 1.51 -7.03 34.34
N PHE A 878 0.27 -7.25 34.80
CA PHE A 878 -0.74 -7.98 34.05
C PHE A 878 -1.03 -7.31 32.70
N VAL A 879 -1.22 -5.99 32.67
CA VAL A 879 -1.46 -5.25 31.41
C VAL A 879 -0.27 -5.40 30.44
N ALA A 880 0.97 -5.40 30.94
CA ALA A 880 2.16 -5.63 30.13
C ALA A 880 2.23 -7.07 29.57
N TYR A 881 2.01 -8.10 30.41
CA TYR A 881 1.98 -9.49 29.95
C TYR A 881 0.84 -9.77 28.97
N LYS A 882 -0.33 -9.17 29.21
CA LYS A 882 -1.47 -9.21 28.29
C LYS A 882 -1.14 -8.58 26.94
N SER A 883 -0.53 -7.40 26.93
CA SER A 883 -0.09 -6.75 25.68
C SER A 883 0.89 -7.63 24.90
N GLN A 884 1.82 -8.28 25.61
CA GLN A 884 2.74 -9.25 25.02
C GLN A 884 1.98 -10.45 24.44
N PHE A 885 1.09 -11.08 25.20
CA PHE A 885 0.26 -12.21 24.74
C PHE A 885 -0.54 -11.84 23.48
N VAL A 886 -1.25 -10.72 23.50
CA VAL A 886 -2.06 -10.23 22.37
C VAL A 886 -1.20 -10.03 21.13
N SER A 887 -0.06 -9.35 21.26
CA SER A 887 0.88 -9.10 20.15
C SER A 887 1.43 -10.40 19.56
N ARG A 888 1.82 -11.36 20.40
CA ARG A 888 2.40 -12.64 19.97
C ARG A 888 1.38 -13.52 19.27
N VAL A 889 0.16 -13.63 19.80
CA VAL A 889 -0.88 -14.42 19.12
C VAL A 889 -1.32 -13.75 17.82
N ALA A 890 -1.47 -12.42 17.80
CA ALA A 890 -1.78 -11.68 16.57
C ALA A 890 -0.70 -11.92 15.51
N SER A 891 0.59 -11.86 15.89
CA SER A 891 1.71 -12.15 14.98
C SER A 891 1.67 -13.60 14.48
N LEU A 892 1.43 -14.57 15.37
CA LEU A 892 1.31 -15.99 15.00
C LEU A 892 0.18 -16.23 13.98
N VAL A 893 -0.98 -15.61 14.21
CA VAL A 893 -2.12 -15.67 13.29
C VAL A 893 -1.77 -14.96 11.98
N ASP A 894 -1.19 -13.77 12.01
CA ASP A 894 -0.77 -13.05 10.81
C ASP A 894 0.22 -13.90 9.97
N HIS A 895 1.21 -14.54 10.60
CA HIS A 895 2.16 -15.46 9.98
C HIS A 895 1.50 -16.71 9.38
N LEU A 896 0.56 -17.35 10.10
CA LEU A 896 -0.26 -18.46 9.56
C LEU A 896 -1.01 -18.03 8.30
N PHE A 897 -1.52 -16.81 8.29
CA PHE A 897 -2.22 -16.25 7.13
C PHE A 897 -1.27 -15.92 5.99
N ASP A 898 -0.09 -15.39 6.26
CA ASP A 898 0.94 -15.16 5.24
C ASP A 898 1.38 -16.48 4.60
N LEU A 899 1.53 -17.56 5.39
CA LEU A 899 1.78 -18.91 4.90
C LEU A 899 0.63 -19.45 4.04
N HIS A 900 -0.63 -19.20 4.41
CA HIS A 900 -1.77 -19.54 3.55
C HIS A 900 -1.87 -18.68 2.29
N MET A 901 -1.43 -17.42 2.33
CA MET A 901 -1.38 -16.52 1.17
C MET A 901 -0.27 -16.94 0.20
N LEU A 902 0.82 -17.49 0.74
CA LEU A 902 1.93 -18.05 -0.03
C LEU A 902 1.51 -19.20 -0.95
N CYS A 903 0.39 -19.89 -0.67
CA CYS A 903 -0.18 -20.85 -1.62
C CYS A 903 -0.46 -20.22 -3.01
N LEU A 904 -0.86 -18.94 -3.09
CA LEU A 904 -1.06 -18.26 -4.38
C LEU A 904 0.25 -18.15 -5.17
N GLN A 905 1.36 -17.84 -4.49
CA GLN A 905 2.68 -17.76 -5.15
C GLN A 905 3.21 -19.16 -5.46
N GLY A 906 2.95 -20.13 -4.58
CA GLY A 906 3.30 -21.53 -4.76
C GLY A 906 2.62 -22.14 -5.99
N GLU A 907 1.34 -21.87 -6.24
CA GLU A 907 0.62 -22.31 -7.44
C GLU A 907 1.25 -21.76 -8.73
N ARG A 908 1.84 -20.56 -8.69
CA ARG A 908 2.53 -19.95 -9.84
C ARG A 908 3.91 -20.54 -10.08
N LEU A 909 4.70 -20.71 -9.01
CA LEU A 909 6.02 -21.34 -9.09
C LEU A 909 5.92 -22.82 -9.45
N ALA A 910 4.86 -23.49 -9.02
CA ALA A 910 4.55 -24.87 -9.35
C ALA A 910 4.49 -25.12 -10.87
N ASP A 911 4.00 -24.17 -11.67
CA ASP A 911 3.97 -24.34 -13.13
C ASP A 911 5.38 -24.46 -13.74
N ILE A 912 6.39 -23.82 -13.12
CA ILE A 912 7.80 -23.98 -13.51
C ILE A 912 8.35 -25.28 -12.92
N VAL A 913 8.25 -25.45 -11.60
CA VAL A 913 8.96 -26.49 -10.83
C VAL A 913 8.41 -27.91 -11.06
N LEU A 914 7.13 -28.03 -11.43
CA LEU A 914 6.50 -29.32 -11.70
C LEU A 914 6.52 -29.70 -13.16
N GLN A 915 6.86 -28.76 -14.05
CA GLN A 915 7.05 -29.10 -15.43
C GLN A 915 8.24 -30.07 -15.47
N PRO A 916 8.05 -31.29 -16.01
CA PRO A 916 9.14 -32.22 -16.10
C PRO A 916 10.26 -31.57 -16.95
N PRO A 917 11.53 -31.67 -16.50
CA PRO A 917 12.63 -31.25 -17.33
C PRO A 917 12.65 -32.09 -18.62
N GLU A 918 13.29 -31.57 -19.65
CA GLU A 918 13.60 -32.31 -20.86
C GLU A 918 14.27 -33.63 -20.47
N GLU A 919 13.82 -34.73 -21.09
CA GLU A 919 14.15 -36.10 -20.68
C GLU A 919 15.64 -36.38 -20.91
N GLN A 920 16.47 -36.01 -19.95
CA GLN A 920 17.87 -36.43 -19.85
C GLN A 920 17.86 -37.85 -19.26
N ARG A 921 17.98 -38.86 -20.12
CA ARG A 921 18.31 -40.19 -19.63
C ARG A 921 19.71 -40.13 -19.03
N ASP A 922 19.89 -40.67 -17.83
CA ASP A 922 21.21 -40.87 -17.24
C ASP A 922 22.07 -41.55 -18.30
N ALA A 923 23.05 -40.82 -18.86
CA ALA A 923 24.00 -41.32 -19.83
C ALA A 923 24.94 -42.28 -19.08
N SER A 924 24.44 -43.45 -18.72
CA SER A 924 25.22 -44.46 -18.01
C SER A 924 26.34 -45.03 -18.90
N GLN A 925 26.32 -44.77 -20.22
CA GLN A 925 27.39 -45.12 -21.15
C GLN A 925 27.57 -44.04 -22.23
N PRO A 926 28.81 -43.56 -22.47
CA PRO A 926 29.09 -42.68 -23.59
C PRO A 926 28.78 -43.42 -24.90
N VAL A 927 28.00 -42.78 -25.76
CA VAL A 927 27.63 -43.32 -27.08
C VAL A 927 28.89 -43.31 -27.94
N ASN A 928 29.30 -44.49 -28.41
CA ASN A 928 30.46 -44.62 -29.28
C ASN A 928 30.06 -44.26 -30.71
N TRP A 929 30.25 -43.00 -31.07
CA TRP A 929 30.00 -42.50 -32.42
C TRP A 929 31.06 -43.04 -33.39
N PRO A 930 30.67 -43.52 -34.59
CA PRO A 930 31.66 -43.89 -35.61
C PRO A 930 32.49 -42.67 -36.01
N ALA A 931 33.77 -42.87 -36.29
CA ALA A 931 34.62 -41.78 -36.75
C ALA A 931 34.20 -41.36 -38.18
N GLY A 932 33.95 -40.06 -38.38
CA GLY A 932 33.66 -39.47 -39.68
C GLY A 932 32.19 -39.12 -39.89
N ARG A 933 31.79 -39.01 -41.16
CA ARG A 933 30.48 -38.50 -41.61
C ARG A 933 29.33 -39.36 -41.10
N MET A 934 28.24 -38.71 -40.68
CA MET A 934 27.07 -39.38 -40.10
C MET A 934 25.92 -39.48 -41.11
N SER A 935 25.21 -40.62 -41.13
CA SER A 935 23.95 -40.77 -41.87
C SER A 935 22.75 -40.42 -40.99
N ILE A 936 21.66 -39.96 -41.61
CA ILE A 936 20.36 -39.79 -40.97
C ILE A 936 19.33 -40.69 -41.65
N GLU A 937 18.60 -41.47 -40.87
CA GLU A 937 17.53 -42.34 -41.33
C GLU A 937 16.23 -42.01 -40.58
N VAL A 938 15.19 -41.71 -41.35
CA VAL A 938 13.84 -41.38 -40.87
C VAL A 938 12.89 -42.43 -41.40
N HIS A 939 12.13 -43.05 -40.49
CA HIS A 939 11.20 -44.13 -40.81
C HIS A 939 9.79 -43.82 -40.34
N ASN A 940 8.83 -43.77 -41.27
CA ASN A 940 7.41 -43.54 -41.05
C ASN A 940 7.11 -42.40 -40.05
N LEU A 941 7.85 -41.29 -40.19
CA LEU A 941 7.80 -40.18 -39.25
C LEU A 941 6.49 -39.41 -39.40
N SER A 942 5.76 -39.27 -38.29
CA SER A 942 4.56 -38.43 -38.24
C SER A 942 4.59 -37.51 -37.02
N TYR A 943 4.10 -36.29 -37.21
CA TYR A 943 4.08 -35.27 -36.16
C TYR A 943 2.85 -34.35 -36.28
N ARG A 944 2.29 -33.99 -35.12
CA ARG A 944 1.26 -32.96 -34.95
C ARG A 944 1.53 -32.15 -33.68
N TYR A 945 1.18 -30.86 -33.67
CA TYR A 945 1.38 -29.98 -32.51
C TYR A 945 0.39 -30.25 -31.35
N SER A 946 -0.78 -30.83 -31.65
CA SER A 946 -1.79 -31.26 -30.68
C SER A 946 -2.53 -32.49 -31.20
N GLU A 947 -3.09 -33.32 -30.30
CA GLU A 947 -3.90 -34.51 -30.64
C GLU A 947 -5.02 -34.20 -31.65
N HIS A 948 -5.56 -32.99 -31.59
CA HIS A 948 -6.73 -32.57 -32.36
C HIS A 948 -6.38 -31.74 -33.60
N GLU A 949 -5.11 -31.59 -33.92
CA GLU A 949 -4.66 -30.95 -35.16
C GLU A 949 -4.36 -31.99 -36.24
N PRO A 950 -4.49 -31.59 -37.53
CA PRO A 950 -4.03 -32.44 -38.62
C PRO A 950 -2.54 -32.73 -38.47
N LEU A 951 -2.12 -33.89 -38.98
CA LEU A 951 -0.71 -34.22 -39.08
C LEU A 951 -0.01 -33.18 -39.96
N VAL A 952 1.04 -32.56 -39.41
CA VAL A 952 1.90 -31.64 -40.15
C VAL A 952 2.96 -32.41 -40.92
N LEU A 953 3.43 -33.53 -40.34
CA LEU A 953 4.26 -34.53 -41.01
C LEU A 953 3.48 -35.84 -40.98
N ASP A 954 3.36 -36.51 -42.12
CA ASP A 954 2.53 -37.70 -42.28
C ASP A 954 3.30 -38.80 -43.03
N GLY A 955 3.82 -39.77 -42.29
CA GLY A 955 4.54 -40.92 -42.84
C GLY A 955 5.77 -40.57 -43.68
N ILE A 956 6.64 -39.70 -43.18
CA ILE A 956 7.89 -39.32 -43.88
C ILE A 956 8.92 -40.45 -43.74
N ASP A 957 9.39 -40.96 -44.88
CA ASP A 957 10.55 -41.83 -44.99
C ASP A 957 11.66 -41.07 -45.73
N LEU A 958 12.83 -40.95 -45.09
CA LEU A 958 13.96 -40.22 -45.64
C LEU A 958 15.28 -40.85 -45.19
N ARG A 959 16.19 -41.08 -46.13
CA ARG A 959 17.55 -41.57 -45.85
C ARG A 959 18.58 -40.64 -46.45
N ILE A 960 19.47 -40.11 -45.62
CA ILE A 960 20.54 -39.18 -46.00
C ILE A 960 21.87 -39.89 -45.78
N ALA A 961 22.65 -40.04 -46.84
CA ALA A 961 23.93 -40.72 -46.82
C ALA A 961 25.02 -39.85 -46.15
N PRO A 962 26.09 -40.46 -45.60
CA PRO A 962 27.18 -39.72 -44.98
C PRO A 962 27.85 -38.74 -45.96
N GLY A 963 27.91 -37.45 -45.62
CA GLY A 963 28.46 -36.37 -46.44
C GLY A 963 27.55 -35.85 -47.55
N GLU A 964 26.36 -36.43 -47.72
CA GLU A 964 25.38 -36.00 -48.72
C GLU A 964 24.84 -34.61 -48.38
N SER A 965 24.69 -33.75 -49.39
CA SER A 965 23.99 -32.48 -49.28
C SER A 965 22.56 -32.60 -49.81
N VAL A 966 21.57 -32.47 -48.91
CA VAL A 966 20.15 -32.59 -49.25
C VAL A 966 19.43 -31.26 -49.05
N ALA A 967 18.81 -30.76 -50.12
CA ALA A 967 17.93 -29.59 -50.07
C ALA A 967 16.47 -30.00 -49.86
N ILE A 968 15.83 -29.50 -48.82
CA ILE A 968 14.41 -29.69 -48.52
C ILE A 968 13.63 -28.48 -49.04
N THR A 969 12.73 -28.71 -49.99
CA THR A 969 11.94 -27.67 -50.68
C THR A 969 10.44 -27.91 -50.52
N GLY A 970 9.62 -26.90 -50.78
CA GLY A 970 8.16 -27.00 -50.69
C GLY A 970 7.51 -25.68 -50.30
N ALA A 971 6.20 -25.55 -50.50
CA ALA A 971 5.46 -24.32 -50.20
C ALA A 971 5.61 -23.87 -48.72
N SER A 972 5.38 -22.59 -48.45
CA SER A 972 5.36 -22.11 -47.06
C SER A 972 4.26 -22.83 -46.26
N GLY A 973 4.56 -23.23 -45.03
CA GLY A 973 3.63 -23.96 -44.18
C GLY A 973 3.45 -25.46 -44.47
N CYS A 974 4.22 -26.06 -45.39
CA CYS A 974 4.13 -27.51 -45.66
C CYS A 974 4.83 -28.41 -44.64
N GLY A 975 5.44 -27.84 -43.58
CA GLY A 975 6.08 -28.58 -42.49
C GLY A 975 7.61 -28.64 -42.50
N LYS A 976 8.31 -27.87 -43.35
CA LYS A 976 9.80 -27.92 -43.48
C LYS A 976 10.53 -27.63 -42.16
N SER A 977 10.28 -26.48 -41.53
CA SER A 977 10.87 -26.14 -40.22
C SER A 977 10.39 -27.09 -39.11
N THR A 978 9.18 -27.65 -39.23
CA THR A 978 8.70 -28.68 -38.31
C THR A 978 9.52 -29.96 -38.44
N LEU A 979 9.84 -30.41 -39.66
CA LEU A 979 10.71 -31.56 -39.90
C LEU A 979 12.11 -31.32 -39.33
N VAL A 980 12.68 -30.13 -39.56
CA VAL A 980 13.98 -29.74 -38.98
C VAL A 980 13.96 -29.79 -37.46
N ASN A 981 12.95 -29.21 -36.81
CA ASN A 981 12.82 -29.24 -35.35
C ASN A 981 12.66 -30.66 -34.80
N VAL A 982 11.99 -31.55 -35.53
CA VAL A 982 11.87 -32.96 -35.14
C VAL A 982 13.19 -33.72 -35.33
N LEU A 983 13.96 -33.44 -36.39
CA LEU A 983 15.30 -34.00 -36.61
C LEU A 983 16.32 -33.57 -35.54
N LEU A 984 16.22 -32.33 -35.04
CA LEU A 984 17.04 -31.80 -33.95
C LEU A 984 16.67 -32.33 -32.56
N GLY A 985 15.58 -33.10 -32.47
CA GLY A 985 15.02 -33.54 -31.21
C GLY A 985 14.45 -32.41 -30.37
N VAL A 986 14.12 -31.25 -30.96
CA VAL A 986 13.39 -30.15 -30.28
C VAL A 986 11.92 -30.52 -30.11
N LEU A 987 11.35 -31.18 -31.12
CA LEU A 987 9.99 -31.70 -31.09
C LEU A 987 10.02 -33.23 -31.11
N PRO A 988 9.42 -33.92 -30.12
CA PRO A 988 9.38 -35.37 -30.13
C PRO A 988 8.41 -35.87 -31.22
N PRO A 989 8.77 -36.90 -31.99
CA PRO A 989 7.91 -37.46 -33.04
C PRO A 989 6.66 -38.12 -32.42
N THR A 990 5.48 -37.91 -33.02
CA THR A 990 4.23 -38.56 -32.58
C THR A 990 4.27 -40.07 -32.86
N SER A 991 4.73 -40.44 -34.05
CA SER A 991 5.04 -41.83 -34.44
C SER A 991 6.20 -41.86 -35.42
N GLY A 992 6.80 -43.05 -35.60
CA GLY A 992 8.01 -43.23 -36.41
C GLY A 992 9.29 -43.16 -35.59
N GLN A 993 10.43 -43.34 -36.27
CA GLN A 993 11.77 -43.38 -35.68
C GLN A 993 12.74 -42.51 -36.47
N ILE A 994 13.69 -41.91 -35.76
CA ILE A 994 14.82 -41.17 -36.34
C ILE A 994 16.09 -41.81 -35.82
N ARG A 995 17.03 -42.11 -36.72
CA ARG A 995 18.31 -42.73 -36.40
C ARG A 995 19.46 -41.90 -36.98
N MET A 996 20.53 -41.75 -36.21
CA MET A 996 21.80 -41.16 -36.65
C MET A 996 22.89 -42.22 -36.54
N ALA A 997 23.55 -42.54 -37.64
CA ALA A 997 24.55 -43.61 -37.72
C ALA A 997 24.08 -44.94 -37.09
N GLY A 998 22.80 -45.28 -37.27
CA GLY A 998 22.18 -46.50 -36.72
C GLY A 998 21.63 -46.39 -35.29
N HIS A 999 21.95 -45.32 -34.55
CA HIS A 999 21.43 -45.09 -33.20
C HIS A 999 20.13 -44.28 -33.21
N GLU A 1000 19.09 -44.78 -32.53
CA GLU A 1000 17.77 -44.12 -32.48
C GLU A 1000 17.75 -42.93 -31.52
N LEU A 1001 17.16 -41.81 -31.95
CA LEU A 1001 17.00 -40.57 -31.17
C LEU A 1001 16.40 -40.82 -29.78
N ARG A 1002 15.37 -41.67 -29.68
CA ARG A 1002 14.68 -41.99 -28.41
C ARG A 1002 15.53 -42.81 -27.43
N GLN A 1003 16.63 -43.40 -27.88
CA GLN A 1003 17.52 -44.23 -27.07
C GLN A 1003 18.75 -43.46 -26.56
N LEU A 1004 19.00 -42.27 -27.12
CA LEU A 1004 20.17 -41.46 -26.85
C LEU A 1004 19.85 -40.29 -25.91
N ASP A 1005 20.89 -39.79 -25.25
CA ASP A 1005 20.82 -38.50 -24.58
C ASP A 1005 20.84 -37.34 -25.61
N LEU A 1006 19.97 -36.35 -25.40
CA LEU A 1006 19.77 -35.24 -26.34
C LEU A 1006 20.98 -34.30 -26.40
N GLU A 1007 21.75 -34.18 -25.32
CA GLU A 1007 23.00 -33.40 -25.32
C GLU A 1007 24.02 -34.04 -26.27
N SER A 1008 24.18 -35.36 -26.18
CA SER A 1008 25.02 -36.14 -27.10
C SER A 1008 24.54 -36.07 -28.55
N TRP A 1009 23.21 -36.07 -28.79
CA TRP A 1009 22.63 -35.92 -30.13
C TRP A 1009 22.92 -34.53 -30.73
N ARG A 1010 22.56 -33.47 -30.00
CA ARG A 1010 22.72 -32.08 -30.44
C ARG A 1010 24.19 -31.65 -30.49
N GLY A 1011 25.07 -32.30 -29.71
CA GLY A 1011 26.51 -32.08 -29.75
C GLY A 1011 27.15 -32.44 -31.08
N ARG A 1012 26.54 -33.31 -31.89
CA ARG A 1012 27.01 -33.67 -33.24
C ARG A 1012 26.41 -32.83 -34.36
N ILE A 1013 25.43 -31.99 -34.05
CA ILE A 1013 24.66 -31.23 -35.04
C ILE A 1013 24.97 -29.74 -34.90
N GLY A 1014 25.46 -29.14 -35.98
CA GLY A 1014 25.57 -27.70 -36.15
C GLY A 1014 24.28 -27.19 -36.77
N THR A 1015 23.74 -26.11 -36.23
CA THR A 1015 22.43 -25.63 -36.69
C THR A 1015 22.39 -24.12 -36.83
N VAL A 1016 21.67 -23.65 -37.84
CA VAL A 1016 21.30 -22.24 -38.02
C VAL A 1016 19.81 -22.20 -38.30
N MET A 1017 19.03 -21.68 -37.34
CA MET A 1017 17.59 -21.50 -37.48
C MET A 1017 17.25 -20.12 -38.06
N GLN A 1018 16.06 -19.99 -38.64
CA GLN A 1018 15.55 -18.74 -39.19
C GLN A 1018 15.47 -17.60 -38.14
N ASP A 1019 15.02 -17.91 -36.92
CA ASP A 1019 14.78 -16.94 -35.84
C ASP A 1019 15.89 -16.91 -34.75
N ASP A 1020 17.09 -17.42 -35.05
CA ASP A 1020 18.19 -17.45 -34.08
C ASP A 1020 18.63 -16.04 -33.62
N CYS A 1021 18.99 -15.91 -32.35
CA CYS A 1021 19.46 -14.64 -31.76
C CYS A 1021 20.96 -14.66 -31.40
N LEU A 1022 21.57 -13.48 -31.44
CA LEU A 1022 22.88 -13.23 -30.83
C LEU A 1022 22.65 -12.79 -29.39
N PHE A 1023 23.45 -13.28 -28.47
CA PHE A 1023 23.38 -12.89 -27.06
C PHE A 1023 24.22 -11.64 -26.82
N ALA A 1024 23.90 -10.91 -25.75
CA ALA A 1024 24.67 -9.74 -25.35
C ALA A 1024 26.11 -10.15 -24.98
N GLY A 1025 27.09 -9.65 -25.72
CA GLY A 1025 28.50 -10.03 -25.62
C GLY A 1025 29.31 -9.60 -26.84
N SER A 1026 30.58 -9.97 -26.93
CA SER A 1026 31.39 -9.71 -28.12
C SER A 1026 31.02 -10.64 -29.30
N LEU A 1027 31.52 -10.34 -30.50
CA LEU A 1027 31.40 -11.25 -31.64
C LEU A 1027 32.16 -12.56 -31.40
N ALA A 1028 33.34 -12.50 -30.77
CA ALA A 1028 34.06 -13.69 -30.32
C ALA A 1028 33.18 -14.54 -29.40
N ASP A 1029 32.60 -13.95 -28.36
CA ASP A 1029 31.73 -14.67 -27.41
C ASP A 1029 30.54 -15.32 -28.11
N ASN A 1030 29.98 -14.65 -29.12
CA ASN A 1030 28.85 -15.17 -29.88
C ASN A 1030 29.24 -16.31 -30.83
N ILE A 1031 30.45 -16.30 -31.42
CA ILE A 1031 30.96 -17.38 -32.28
C ILE A 1031 31.34 -18.59 -31.42
N THR A 1032 32.01 -18.37 -30.29
CA THR A 1032 32.43 -19.43 -29.36
C THR A 1032 31.32 -19.89 -28.43
N PHE A 1033 30.15 -19.27 -28.52
CA PHE A 1033 28.98 -19.52 -27.69
C PHE A 1033 29.27 -19.44 -26.18
N PHE A 1034 30.07 -18.46 -25.77
CA PHE A 1034 30.46 -18.16 -24.39
C PHE A 1034 31.17 -19.33 -23.68
N GLU A 1035 31.94 -20.12 -24.43
CA GLU A 1035 32.81 -21.15 -23.86
C GLU A 1035 33.83 -20.53 -22.89
N THR A 1036 34.10 -21.20 -21.75
CA THR A 1036 34.98 -20.68 -20.69
C THR A 1036 36.44 -20.54 -21.13
N SER A 1037 36.88 -21.35 -22.09
CA SER A 1037 38.24 -21.38 -22.62
C SER A 1037 38.19 -21.47 -24.15
N PRO A 1038 37.86 -20.37 -24.84
CA PRO A 1038 37.64 -20.39 -26.27
C PRO A 1038 38.96 -20.52 -27.05
N ASP A 1039 38.97 -21.41 -28.05
CA ASP A 1039 39.98 -21.42 -29.11
C ASP A 1039 39.68 -20.27 -30.09
N LEU A 1040 40.39 -19.15 -29.93
CA LEU A 1040 40.20 -17.96 -30.77
C LEU A 1040 40.70 -18.15 -32.20
N GLU A 1041 41.76 -18.93 -32.41
CA GLU A 1041 42.25 -19.21 -33.77
C GLU A 1041 41.21 -20.00 -34.56
N TRP A 1042 40.63 -21.01 -33.92
CA TRP A 1042 39.53 -21.77 -34.51
C TRP A 1042 38.28 -20.91 -34.74
N ALA A 1043 37.95 -19.99 -33.83
CA ALA A 1043 36.85 -19.04 -34.03
C ALA A 1043 37.08 -18.15 -35.25
N MET A 1044 38.30 -17.67 -35.47
CA MET A 1044 38.69 -16.88 -36.65
C MET A 1044 38.63 -17.71 -37.94
N GLU A 1045 39.05 -18.98 -37.89
CA GLU A 1045 38.92 -19.90 -39.03
C GLU A 1045 37.44 -20.13 -39.37
N CYS A 1046 36.59 -20.33 -38.36
CA CYS A 1046 35.14 -20.46 -38.54
C CYS A 1046 34.51 -19.20 -39.15
N ALA A 1047 34.98 -18.02 -38.73
CA ALA A 1047 34.55 -16.76 -39.32
C ALA A 1047 35.03 -16.60 -40.79
N ARG A 1048 36.21 -17.10 -41.14
CA ARG A 1048 36.67 -17.16 -42.54
C ARG A 1048 35.83 -18.13 -43.37
N MET A 1049 35.54 -19.32 -42.85
CA MET A 1049 34.65 -20.30 -43.50
C MET A 1049 33.22 -19.76 -43.67
N ALA A 1050 32.71 -18.99 -42.72
CA ALA A 1050 31.41 -18.34 -42.83
C ALA A 1050 31.44 -17.02 -43.65
N ALA A 1051 32.59 -16.68 -44.24
CA ALA A 1051 32.82 -15.47 -45.01
C ALA A 1051 32.50 -14.16 -44.26
N ILE A 1052 32.66 -14.10 -42.93
CA ILE A 1052 32.37 -12.90 -42.10
C ILE A 1052 33.64 -12.24 -41.54
N ASP A 1053 34.79 -12.92 -41.57
CA ASP A 1053 36.05 -12.42 -41.00
C ASP A 1053 36.45 -11.01 -41.51
N ALA A 1054 36.32 -10.75 -42.82
CA ALA A 1054 36.63 -9.44 -43.39
C ALA A 1054 35.70 -8.32 -42.87
N ASP A 1055 34.40 -8.62 -42.68
CA ASP A 1055 33.46 -7.67 -42.08
C ASP A 1055 33.83 -7.39 -40.63
N ILE A 1056 34.20 -8.43 -39.86
CA ILE A 1056 34.61 -8.30 -38.46
C ILE A 1056 35.89 -7.48 -38.36
N ALA A 1057 36.89 -7.78 -39.20
CA ALA A 1057 38.17 -7.07 -39.24
C ALA A 1057 38.03 -5.58 -39.60
N ALA A 1058 37.00 -5.23 -40.38
CA ALA A 1058 36.69 -3.84 -40.70
C ALA A 1058 36.02 -3.07 -39.53
N MET A 1059 35.56 -3.75 -38.48
CA MET A 1059 34.96 -3.10 -37.31
C MET A 1059 36.04 -2.52 -36.38
N PRO A 1060 35.82 -1.36 -35.74
CA PRO A 1060 36.82 -0.71 -34.89
C PRO A 1060 37.35 -1.58 -33.74
N MET A 1061 36.52 -2.49 -33.22
CA MET A 1061 36.89 -3.41 -32.13
C MET A 1061 37.10 -4.85 -32.62
N GLY A 1062 37.08 -5.11 -33.93
CA GLY A 1062 37.25 -6.45 -34.48
C GLY A 1062 36.28 -7.47 -33.85
N TYR A 1063 36.84 -8.61 -33.44
CA TYR A 1063 36.13 -9.68 -32.72
C TYR A 1063 35.59 -9.26 -31.34
N ASN A 1064 36.12 -8.19 -30.73
CA ASN A 1064 35.62 -7.64 -29.47
C ASN A 1064 34.43 -6.68 -29.65
N THR A 1065 33.96 -6.49 -30.89
CA THR A 1065 32.77 -5.68 -31.16
C THR A 1065 31.57 -6.24 -30.41
N LEU A 1066 30.94 -5.39 -29.60
CA LEU A 1066 29.81 -5.79 -28.76
C LEU A 1066 28.51 -5.84 -29.57
N VAL A 1067 27.76 -6.92 -29.39
CA VAL A 1067 26.41 -7.14 -29.91
C VAL A 1067 25.43 -7.20 -28.73
N GLY A 1068 24.21 -6.68 -28.88
CA GLY A 1068 23.21 -6.65 -27.81
C GLY A 1068 21.76 -6.69 -28.31
N ASP A 1069 20.84 -6.84 -27.36
CA ASP A 1069 19.43 -7.23 -27.59
C ASP A 1069 18.54 -6.10 -28.18
N MET A 1070 18.96 -4.82 -28.04
CA MET A 1070 18.19 -3.67 -28.54
C MET A 1070 19.04 -2.72 -29.41
N GLY A 1071 19.69 -3.27 -30.42
CA GLY A 1071 20.41 -2.51 -31.45
C GLY A 1071 21.28 -3.44 -32.28
N THR A 1072 20.91 -3.66 -33.54
CA THR A 1072 21.71 -4.51 -34.43
C THR A 1072 22.87 -3.69 -34.99
N VAL A 1073 24.08 -3.91 -34.46
CA VAL A 1073 25.33 -3.46 -35.10
C VAL A 1073 25.51 -4.13 -36.47
N LEU A 1074 24.92 -5.33 -36.62
CA LEU A 1074 25.05 -6.17 -37.80
C LEU A 1074 23.82 -6.07 -38.73
N SER A 1075 24.06 -6.17 -40.04
CA SER A 1075 22.99 -6.44 -41.00
C SER A 1075 22.42 -7.85 -40.84
N GLY A 1076 21.24 -8.13 -41.43
CA GLY A 1076 20.63 -9.47 -41.39
C GLY A 1076 21.56 -10.57 -41.95
N GLY A 1077 22.20 -10.31 -43.08
CA GLY A 1077 23.17 -11.23 -43.68
C GLY A 1077 24.47 -11.38 -42.87
N GLN A 1078 24.95 -10.31 -42.21
CA GLN A 1078 26.08 -10.42 -41.28
C GLN A 1078 25.72 -11.26 -40.05
N LYS A 1079 24.53 -11.06 -39.48
CA LYS A 1079 24.02 -11.87 -38.37
C LYS A 1079 23.94 -13.35 -38.74
N GLN A 1080 23.39 -13.68 -39.91
CA GLN A 1080 23.32 -15.07 -40.41
C GLN A 1080 24.70 -15.71 -40.54
N ARG A 1081 25.70 -14.99 -41.09
CA ARG A 1081 27.08 -15.51 -41.20
C ARG A 1081 27.76 -15.67 -39.84
N VAL A 1082 27.50 -14.81 -38.86
CA VAL A 1082 27.97 -15.02 -37.47
C VAL A 1082 27.34 -16.28 -36.85
N LEU A 1083 26.05 -16.52 -37.10
CA LEU A 1083 25.37 -17.74 -36.64
C LEU A 1083 25.93 -19.00 -37.33
N LEU A 1084 26.28 -18.91 -38.62
CA LEU A 1084 26.96 -19.99 -39.32
C LEU A 1084 28.35 -20.26 -38.72
N ALA A 1085 29.15 -19.22 -38.47
CA ALA A 1085 30.44 -19.37 -37.78
C ALA A 1085 30.30 -20.06 -36.42
N ARG A 1086 29.26 -19.70 -35.64
CA ARG A 1086 28.89 -20.35 -34.38
C ARG A 1086 28.56 -21.84 -34.57
N ALA A 1087 27.80 -22.18 -35.60
CA ALA A 1087 27.46 -23.58 -35.90
C ALA A 1087 28.71 -24.41 -36.27
N LEU A 1088 29.65 -23.81 -37.02
CA LEU A 1088 30.91 -24.46 -37.42
C LEU A 1088 31.90 -24.60 -36.28
N TYR A 1089 31.91 -23.66 -35.33
CA TYR A 1089 32.82 -23.69 -34.18
C TYR A 1089 32.77 -25.00 -33.40
N ARG A 1090 31.58 -25.60 -33.28
CA ARG A 1090 31.37 -26.89 -32.62
C ARG A 1090 31.91 -28.12 -33.37
N ARG A 1091 32.46 -27.96 -34.58
CA ARG A 1091 32.94 -29.06 -35.44
C ARG A 1091 31.85 -30.12 -35.66
N PRO A 1092 30.70 -29.75 -36.24
CA PRO A 1092 29.56 -30.65 -36.37
C PRO A 1092 29.79 -31.74 -37.41
N ASP A 1093 29.21 -32.93 -37.19
CA ASP A 1093 29.20 -34.02 -38.19
C ASP A 1093 28.04 -33.87 -39.18
N ILE A 1094 26.95 -33.21 -38.73
CA ILE A 1094 25.78 -32.84 -39.53
C ILE A 1094 25.53 -31.34 -39.38
N LEU A 1095 25.33 -30.65 -40.51
CA LEU A 1095 24.98 -29.23 -40.55
C LEU A 1095 23.54 -29.08 -41.06
N ILE A 1096 22.67 -28.46 -40.26
CA ILE A 1096 21.29 -28.16 -40.61
C ILE A 1096 21.11 -26.64 -40.76
N LEU A 1097 20.64 -26.20 -41.92
CA LEU A 1097 20.46 -24.79 -42.26
C LEU A 1097 18.99 -24.54 -42.62
N ASP A 1098 18.27 -23.79 -41.79
CA ASP A 1098 16.89 -23.36 -42.08
C ASP A 1098 16.88 -21.92 -42.60
N GLU A 1099 16.72 -21.73 -43.91
CA GLU A 1099 16.73 -20.43 -44.59
C GLU A 1099 17.94 -19.53 -44.26
N ALA A 1100 19.10 -20.12 -43.98
CA ALA A 1100 20.30 -19.42 -43.50
C ALA A 1100 20.90 -18.39 -44.48
N THR A 1101 20.48 -18.38 -45.75
CA THR A 1101 20.93 -17.42 -46.79
C THR A 1101 19.87 -16.41 -47.22
N SER A 1102 18.68 -16.43 -46.60
CA SER A 1102 17.51 -15.63 -47.01
C SER A 1102 17.73 -14.11 -46.94
N HIS A 1103 18.69 -13.62 -46.16
CA HIS A 1103 19.00 -12.19 -46.01
C HIS A 1103 20.35 -11.79 -46.63
N LEU A 1104 20.98 -12.67 -47.42
CA LEU A 1104 22.21 -12.40 -48.15
C LEU A 1104 21.91 -11.86 -49.56
N ASP A 1105 22.79 -10.98 -50.02
CA ASP A 1105 22.92 -10.61 -51.43
C ASP A 1105 23.54 -11.77 -52.22
N VAL A 1106 23.33 -11.80 -53.53
CA VAL A 1106 23.72 -12.92 -54.41
C VAL A 1106 25.21 -13.24 -54.32
N ALA A 1107 26.08 -12.22 -54.23
CA ALA A 1107 27.52 -12.42 -54.15
C ALA A 1107 27.94 -13.08 -52.81
N SER A 1108 27.42 -12.59 -51.69
CA SER A 1108 27.67 -13.22 -50.39
C SER A 1108 27.05 -14.61 -50.28
N GLU A 1109 25.87 -14.82 -50.87
CA GLU A 1109 25.22 -16.14 -50.91
C GLU A 1109 26.06 -17.16 -51.69
N GLN A 1110 26.60 -16.79 -52.86
CA GLN A 1110 27.51 -17.65 -53.61
C GLN A 1110 28.77 -17.99 -52.81
N CYS A 1111 29.34 -17.00 -52.11
CA CYS A 1111 30.52 -17.20 -51.27
C CYS A 1111 30.23 -18.17 -50.11
N VAL A 1112 29.12 -17.97 -49.40
CA VAL A 1112 28.68 -18.84 -48.31
C VAL A 1112 28.36 -20.24 -48.82
N ASN A 1113 27.63 -20.38 -49.93
CA ASN A 1113 27.32 -21.68 -50.52
C ASN A 1113 28.58 -22.41 -50.99
N ALA A 1114 29.56 -21.70 -51.56
CA ALA A 1114 30.85 -22.29 -51.93
C ALA A 1114 31.62 -22.80 -50.70
N ALA A 1115 31.64 -22.01 -49.62
CA ALA A 1115 32.30 -22.40 -48.38
C ALA A 1115 31.59 -23.58 -47.69
N VAL A 1116 30.25 -23.55 -47.59
CA VAL A 1116 29.44 -24.66 -47.06
C VAL A 1116 29.58 -25.91 -47.93
N ARG A 1117 29.73 -25.75 -49.26
CA ARG A 1117 29.97 -26.86 -50.18
C ARG A 1117 31.31 -27.54 -49.94
N ALA A 1118 32.34 -26.78 -49.57
CA ALA A 1118 33.69 -27.28 -49.29
C ALA A 1118 33.80 -28.02 -47.94
N LEU A 1119 32.83 -27.87 -47.03
CA LEU A 1119 32.82 -28.58 -45.76
C LEU A 1119 32.57 -30.08 -45.94
N ASP A 1120 33.35 -30.89 -45.22
CA ASP A 1120 33.24 -32.36 -45.27
C ASP A 1120 32.22 -32.94 -44.27
N VAL A 1121 30.98 -32.41 -44.29
CA VAL A 1121 29.92 -32.75 -43.34
C VAL A 1121 28.61 -33.11 -44.06
N THR A 1122 27.76 -33.92 -43.43
CA THR A 1122 26.40 -34.19 -43.95
C THR A 1122 25.56 -32.91 -43.84
N ARG A 1123 24.83 -32.52 -44.89
CA ARG A 1123 24.13 -31.22 -44.92
C ARG A 1123 22.66 -31.39 -45.21
N ILE A 1124 21.83 -30.70 -44.42
CA ILE A 1124 20.39 -30.58 -44.62
C ILE A 1124 20.05 -29.11 -44.73
N ILE A 1125 19.59 -28.69 -45.90
CA ILE A 1125 19.36 -27.28 -46.20
C ILE A 1125 17.89 -27.09 -46.53
N VAL A 1126 17.15 -26.32 -45.74
CA VAL A 1126 15.82 -25.85 -46.12
C VAL A 1126 16.01 -24.61 -46.98
N ALA A 1127 15.70 -24.74 -48.26
CA ALA A 1127 15.97 -23.70 -49.26
C ALA A 1127 14.73 -23.38 -50.09
N HIS A 1128 14.62 -22.09 -50.43
CA HIS A 1128 13.64 -21.56 -51.37
C HIS A 1128 14.29 -20.91 -52.60
N ARG A 1129 15.60 -20.63 -52.55
CA ARG A 1129 16.35 -19.97 -53.63
C ARG A 1129 16.98 -21.02 -54.54
N ALA A 1130 16.90 -20.79 -55.86
CA ALA A 1130 17.41 -21.70 -56.88
C ALA A 1130 18.92 -22.00 -56.73
N GLU A 1131 19.70 -20.99 -56.35
CA GLU A 1131 21.16 -21.10 -56.19
C GLU A 1131 21.54 -22.01 -55.01
N THR A 1132 20.83 -21.90 -53.88
CA THR A 1132 21.02 -22.79 -52.73
C THR A 1132 20.58 -24.22 -53.07
N ILE A 1133 19.48 -24.38 -53.80
CA ILE A 1133 18.97 -25.69 -54.23
C ILE A 1133 19.97 -26.36 -55.20
N ALA A 1134 20.52 -25.60 -56.15
CA ALA A 1134 21.50 -26.08 -57.12
C ALA A 1134 22.84 -26.48 -56.48
N SER A 1135 23.13 -25.99 -55.27
CA SER A 1135 24.34 -26.37 -54.52
C SER A 1135 24.24 -27.73 -53.83
N ALA A 1136 23.04 -28.31 -53.73
CA ALA A 1136 22.81 -29.62 -53.11
C ALA A 1136 23.08 -30.78 -54.08
N ASP A 1137 23.34 -31.97 -53.53
CA ASP A 1137 23.49 -33.20 -54.33
C ASP A 1137 22.12 -33.78 -54.71
N ARG A 1138 21.12 -33.52 -53.86
CA ARG A 1138 19.78 -34.10 -53.93
C ARG A 1138 18.72 -33.14 -53.38
N VAL A 1139 17.54 -33.17 -53.99
CA VAL A 1139 16.40 -32.33 -53.62
C VAL A 1139 15.23 -33.21 -53.19
N VAL A 1140 14.66 -32.88 -52.04
CA VAL A 1140 13.48 -33.51 -51.46
C VAL A 1140 12.37 -32.47 -51.38
N ARG A 1141 11.24 -32.71 -52.08
CA ARG A 1141 10.09 -31.79 -52.08
C ARG A 1141 9.00 -32.29 -51.15
N LEU A 1142 8.64 -31.47 -50.17
CA LEU A 1142 7.55 -31.68 -49.22
C LEU A 1142 6.28 -30.95 -49.68
N GLU A 1143 5.19 -31.70 -49.80
CA GLU A 1143 3.85 -31.16 -50.04
C GLU A 1143 2.87 -31.78 -49.04
N ALA A 1144 2.08 -30.93 -48.37
CA ALA A 1144 1.09 -31.33 -47.37
C ALA A 1144 1.62 -32.34 -46.32
N GLY A 1145 2.88 -32.18 -45.88
CA GLY A 1145 3.49 -33.03 -44.86
C GLY A 1145 4.04 -34.38 -45.35
N ARG A 1146 4.05 -34.61 -46.67
CA ARG A 1146 4.55 -35.85 -47.31
C ARG A 1146 5.67 -35.56 -48.29
N VAL A 1147 6.58 -36.52 -48.47
CA VAL A 1147 7.63 -36.45 -49.49
C VAL A 1147 7.03 -36.85 -50.84
N VAL A 1148 6.98 -35.91 -51.79
CA VAL A 1148 6.40 -36.13 -53.13
C VAL A 1148 7.48 -36.33 -54.19
N LEU A 1149 8.64 -35.69 -54.01
CA LEU A 1149 9.76 -35.79 -54.94
C LEU A 1149 11.06 -36.01 -54.17
N ASP A 1150 11.89 -36.92 -54.66
CA ASP A 1150 13.19 -37.27 -54.10
C ASP A 1150 14.16 -37.62 -55.24
N GLN A 1151 14.99 -36.66 -55.67
CA GLN A 1151 15.82 -36.77 -56.89
C GLN A 1151 17.20 -36.12 -56.72
N ARG A 1152 18.21 -36.62 -57.45
CA ARG A 1152 19.56 -36.02 -57.49
C ARG A 1152 19.57 -34.80 -58.42
N VAL A 1153 20.26 -33.72 -58.02
CA VAL A 1153 20.25 -32.44 -58.77
C VAL A 1153 20.76 -32.58 -60.21
N ALA A 1154 21.67 -33.52 -60.49
CA ALA A 1154 22.18 -33.78 -61.84
C ALA A 1154 21.11 -34.25 -62.85
N SER A 1155 19.93 -34.70 -62.41
CA SER A 1155 18.81 -35.07 -63.29
C SER A 1155 17.69 -34.01 -63.37
N VAL A 1156 17.82 -32.89 -62.66
CA VAL A 1156 16.74 -31.90 -62.48
C VAL A 1156 16.81 -30.76 -63.51
N SER A 1157 17.93 -30.64 -64.26
CA SER A 1157 18.12 -29.57 -65.25
C SER A 1157 17.21 -29.63 -66.48
N SER A 1158 16.38 -30.67 -66.65
CA SER A 1158 15.38 -30.76 -67.73
C SER A 1158 13.99 -30.25 -67.34
N ASP A 1159 13.64 -30.22 -66.05
CA ASP A 1159 12.25 -30.05 -65.60
C ASP A 1159 12.01 -28.75 -64.80
N LEU A 1160 13.06 -28.03 -64.41
CA LEU A 1160 12.93 -26.76 -63.66
C LEU A 1160 12.46 -25.57 -64.51
N ASP A 1161 12.58 -25.65 -65.85
CA ASP A 1161 12.17 -24.56 -66.74
C ASP A 1161 10.65 -24.39 -66.86
N GLU A 1162 9.84 -25.39 -66.47
CA GLU A 1162 8.37 -25.30 -66.54
C GLU A 1162 7.68 -24.91 -65.21
N ALA A 1163 8.38 -24.93 -64.06
CA ALA A 1163 7.74 -24.78 -62.75
C ALA A 1163 8.12 -23.52 -61.94
N VAL A 1164 8.96 -22.63 -62.50
CA VAL A 1164 9.36 -21.37 -61.85
C VAL A 1164 8.92 -20.18 -62.69
N THR A 1165 7.61 -20.02 -62.82
CA THR A 1165 6.99 -18.70 -63.03
C THR A 1165 5.90 -18.51 -61.98
N PRO A 1166 5.73 -17.29 -61.45
CA PRO A 1166 4.94 -17.02 -60.24
C PRO A 1166 3.45 -17.37 -60.36
#